data_AF-A0A444UFL0-F1
#
_entry.id   AF-A0A444UFL0-F1
#
_cell.length_a   1.000
_cell.length_b   1.000
_cell.length_c   1.000
_cell.angle_alpha   90.00
_cell.angle_beta   90.00
_cell.angle_gamma   90.00
#
_symmetry.space_group_name_H-M   'P 1'
#
loop_
_entity.id
_entity.type
_entity.pdbx_description
1 polymer ?
#
loop_
_entity_poly.entity_id
_entity_poly.type
_entity_poly.pdbx_seq_one_letter_code
_entity_poly.pdbx_strand_id
1 'polypeptide(L)'
;MAADSMEIDDTLYSRQRYVLGDSAMQQMAQSHVFLSGMGGLGVEMAKNIVLAGVKALTVHDTKKCETWDLGTNFFICEDDVQNQRKRVETVYPRIAELNPYVQVNISTAPIDTTTDLSFLKQYQCVILTETRLSLQKKINEFCHSQQPPIKFISTDVYGICSRVFCDFGDKFEVSDPTGEEPKEIFVQNITQWLPDILSELPFLLHCFVTLVVFQSNPGVVTCMDNRNHGLQSGQLVTFREVNGMSELNGTTRQITALSPYTFSIGDTSHLEAYTHGGIIVQIKSPKTFYFEKMEKQLSDPSCLIVDFSKPEAPLQIHAALLAVDMFREQHQRMPGIGCLQDADLLLKLTEEVNKTLVNKADVNEDLVKWVSRTAKGSLPPLAAAVGGIASQEVLKALTGKFAPLQQWFYFDALEVVKALETTACEEFFPSRSVSNQRPLLDSGTMGTKGHTEIIVPNLTESYNSHRDPPEEEIPFCTLKSFPAVIEHTIQWARDKFESSFTHKPSIYNTFWQIYSSAEEVLQRMQARESLEGSFQVVKLLSRRPTHWSQCVTLARLKFEKYFKRKAVQLLHSFPLDTRLKDGSLFWQSPKRPPSPILFDMTDALHFNFIVSAARLFASVYNISYTEKKIETDESARKPDQTKLAVSSEEEREAIGQLEEAIAAAAVTKDHLQMTPVSFEKDDDRNGHIDFITAASNLRARMYNIEAADRLKTKRIAGKIIPAIATSTAAVSGLVGLELIKVVGGFSFDSFKNCFFNLAIPIIVFTETAEVKRTQIRCEQKWLESS
;
A
#
# COMPACT_ATOMS: atom_id res chain seq x y z
N MET A 1 30.81 8.84 12.09
CA MET A 1 29.98 8.55 13.26
C MET A 1 28.84 7.69 12.76
N ALA A 2 28.80 6.40 13.11
CA ALA A 2 27.69 5.54 12.77
C ALA A 2 26.46 6.06 13.52
N ALA A 3 25.41 6.46 12.79
CA ALA A 3 24.14 6.75 13.41
C ALA A 3 23.69 5.47 14.11
N ASP A 4 23.41 5.53 15.42
CA ASP A 4 22.65 4.48 16.09
C ASP A 4 21.38 4.25 15.25
N SER A 5 21.34 3.12 14.55
CA SER A 5 20.18 2.77 13.74
C SER A 5 19.04 2.49 14.71
N MET A 6 18.20 3.49 14.95
CA MET A 6 17.01 3.32 15.77
C MET A 6 16.18 2.19 15.16
N GLU A 7 16.01 1.11 15.91
CA GLU A 7 15.27 -0.05 15.46
C GLU A 7 13.78 0.32 15.40
N ILE A 8 13.17 0.16 14.22
CA ILE A 8 11.74 0.43 14.04
C ILE A 8 10.96 -0.72 14.67
N ASP A 9 10.09 -0.41 15.63
CA ASP A 9 9.19 -1.39 16.24
C ASP A 9 8.19 -1.93 15.19
N ASP A 10 8.47 -3.11 14.65
CA ASP A 10 7.63 -3.77 13.65
C ASP A 10 6.25 -4.12 14.23
N THR A 11 6.14 -4.36 15.54
CA THR A 11 4.87 -4.73 16.16
C THR A 11 3.87 -3.56 16.14
N LEU A 12 4.36 -2.33 16.23
CA LEU A 12 3.56 -1.11 16.15
C LEU A 12 3.42 -0.60 14.71
N TYR A 13 4.52 -0.52 13.95
CA TYR A 13 4.56 0.19 12.67
C TYR A 13 4.43 -0.70 11.42
N SER A 14 4.26 -2.02 11.55
CA SER A 14 4.29 -2.97 10.41
C SER A 14 3.51 -2.49 9.17
N ARG A 15 2.25 -2.06 9.34
CA ARG A 15 1.39 -1.66 8.20
C ARG A 15 1.84 -0.34 7.57
N GLN A 16 2.28 0.61 8.40
CA GLN A 16 2.79 1.92 7.97
C GLN A 16 4.16 1.80 7.28
N ARG A 17 4.99 0.86 7.75
CA ARG A 17 6.30 0.57 7.17
C ARG A 17 6.19 0.11 5.72
N TYR A 18 5.12 -0.60 5.35
CA TYR A 18 4.83 -0.95 3.96
C TYR A 18 4.38 0.23 3.08
N VAL A 19 4.00 1.36 3.67
CA VAL A 19 3.65 2.60 2.96
C VAL A 19 4.89 3.48 2.81
N LEU A 20 5.56 3.77 3.93
CA LEU A 20 6.64 4.76 4.01
C LEU A 20 8.03 4.16 3.78
N GLY A 21 8.25 2.90 4.15
CA GLY A 21 9.58 2.28 4.13
C GLY A 21 10.52 2.84 5.20
N ASP A 22 11.62 2.12 5.42
CA ASP A 22 12.49 2.31 6.59
C ASP A 22 13.18 3.67 6.60
N SER A 23 13.67 4.11 5.44
CA SER A 23 14.37 5.40 5.32
C SER A 23 13.47 6.57 5.74
N ALA A 24 12.22 6.60 5.26
CA ALA A 24 11.26 7.65 5.63
C ALA A 24 10.90 7.56 7.13
N MET A 25 10.66 6.36 7.65
CA MET A 25 10.39 6.15 9.08
C MET A 25 11.52 6.65 9.98
N GLN A 26 12.78 6.37 9.62
CA GLN A 26 13.95 6.82 10.37
C GLN A 26 14.10 8.36 10.36
N GLN A 27 13.79 9.01 9.23
CA GLN A 27 13.81 10.48 9.15
C GLN A 27 12.71 11.11 10.01
N MET A 28 11.49 10.55 10.01
CA MET A 28 10.41 11.02 10.89
C MET A 28 10.77 10.88 12.37
N ALA A 29 11.34 9.74 12.76
CA ALA A 29 11.76 9.44 14.12
C ALA A 29 12.85 10.39 14.68
N GLN A 30 13.45 11.22 13.82
CA GLN A 30 14.44 12.24 14.21
C GLN A 30 13.90 13.67 14.11
N SER A 31 12.67 13.84 13.63
CA SER A 31 12.06 15.13 13.30
C SER A 31 11.19 15.70 14.41
N HIS A 32 11.31 17.01 14.64
CA HIS A 32 10.50 17.80 15.57
C HIS A 32 9.50 18.65 14.79
N VAL A 33 8.25 18.61 15.20
CA VAL A 33 7.13 19.32 14.57
C VAL A 33 6.54 20.31 15.55
N PHE A 34 6.22 21.51 15.08
CA PHE A 34 5.46 22.51 15.83
C PHE A 34 4.07 22.69 15.21
N LEU A 35 3.02 22.57 16.01
CA LEU A 35 1.63 22.69 15.56
C LEU A 35 0.88 23.72 16.42
N SER A 36 0.42 24.81 15.80
CA SER A 36 -0.33 25.88 16.45
C SER A 36 -1.83 25.81 16.13
N GLY A 37 -2.66 25.92 17.17
CA GLY A 37 -4.12 25.82 17.14
C GLY A 37 -4.59 24.39 17.44
N MET A 38 -5.37 24.21 18.51
CA MET A 38 -5.87 22.92 19.03
C MET A 38 -7.40 22.85 19.03
N GLY A 39 -8.06 23.47 18.05
CA GLY A 39 -9.44 23.15 17.69
C GLY A 39 -9.56 21.77 17.01
N GLY A 40 -10.71 21.49 16.39
CA GLY A 40 -11.00 20.19 15.76
C GLY A 40 -10.01 19.76 14.68
N LEU A 41 -9.60 20.67 13.80
CA LEU A 41 -8.60 20.38 12.76
C LEU A 41 -7.21 20.11 13.36
N GLY A 42 -6.79 20.94 14.31
CA GLY A 42 -5.48 20.81 14.96
C GLY A 42 -5.33 19.49 15.72
N VAL A 43 -6.36 19.07 16.47
CA VAL A 43 -6.31 17.80 17.21
C VAL A 43 -6.30 16.59 16.26
N GLU A 44 -7.01 16.66 15.15
CA GLU A 44 -6.97 15.62 14.11
C GLU A 44 -5.56 15.49 13.51
N MET A 45 -4.91 16.62 13.22
CA MET A 45 -3.53 16.62 12.73
C MET A 45 -2.55 16.07 13.76
N ALA A 46 -2.66 16.51 15.02
CA ALA A 46 -1.81 16.03 16.10
C ALA A 46 -1.93 14.50 16.26
N LYS A 47 -3.15 13.96 16.23
CA LYS A 47 -3.43 12.52 16.27
C LYS A 47 -2.68 11.78 15.16
N ASN A 48 -2.83 12.22 13.91
CA ASN A 48 -2.20 11.56 12.76
C ASN A 48 -0.67 11.65 12.79
N ILE A 49 -0.10 12.80 13.19
CA ILE A 49 1.36 13.02 13.26
C ILE A 49 1.99 12.17 14.38
N VAL A 50 1.33 12.08 15.54
CA VAL A 50 1.83 11.26 16.67
C VAL A 50 1.73 9.77 16.35
N LEU A 51 0.61 9.30 15.76
CA LEU A 51 0.49 7.92 15.31
C LEU A 51 1.54 7.56 14.24
N ALA A 52 1.93 8.53 13.40
CA ALA A 52 2.96 8.32 12.38
C ALA A 52 4.38 8.15 12.97
N GLY A 53 4.63 8.60 14.21
CA GLY A 53 5.91 8.37 14.89
C GLY A 53 7.01 9.38 14.54
N VAL A 54 6.74 10.67 14.73
CA VAL A 54 7.79 11.71 14.73
C VAL A 54 8.62 11.68 16.02
N LYS A 55 9.80 12.30 16.07
CA LYS A 55 10.58 12.39 17.32
C LYS A 55 9.82 13.13 18.42
N ALA A 56 9.33 14.31 18.07
CA ALA A 56 8.61 15.16 18.99
C ALA A 56 7.57 16.02 18.30
N LEU A 57 6.44 16.24 18.96
CA LEU A 57 5.41 17.18 18.57
C LEU A 57 5.22 18.22 19.68
N THR A 58 5.51 19.48 19.39
CA THR A 58 5.12 20.59 20.26
C THR A 58 3.79 21.14 19.78
N VAL A 59 2.74 21.00 20.60
CA VAL A 59 1.43 21.60 20.35
C VAL A 59 1.32 22.96 21.05
N HIS A 60 0.70 23.92 20.38
CA HIS A 60 0.53 25.28 20.89
C HIS A 60 -0.93 25.73 20.76
N ASP A 61 -1.51 26.24 21.84
CA ASP A 61 -2.78 26.98 21.80
C ASP A 61 -2.87 27.94 22.99
N THR A 62 -3.54 29.06 22.80
CA THR A 62 -3.82 30.07 23.84
C THR A 62 -5.29 30.13 24.23
N LYS A 63 -6.18 29.47 23.48
CA LYS A 63 -7.63 29.50 23.70
C LYS A 63 -8.06 28.58 24.84
N LYS A 64 -9.18 28.94 25.45
CA LYS A 64 -9.90 28.12 26.43
C LYS A 64 -10.88 27.18 25.73
N CYS A 65 -11.25 26.11 26.41
CA CYS A 65 -12.30 25.21 25.96
C CYS A 65 -13.65 25.96 25.96
N GLU A 66 -14.33 25.95 24.83
CA GLU A 66 -15.66 26.51 24.62
C GLU A 66 -16.67 25.40 24.30
N THR A 67 -17.97 25.67 24.43
CA THR A 67 -19.03 24.69 24.11
C THR A 67 -18.92 24.15 22.68
N TRP A 68 -18.46 24.97 21.72
CA TRP A 68 -18.24 24.57 20.33
C TRP A 68 -17.18 23.46 20.17
N ASP A 69 -16.22 23.40 21.10
CA ASP A 69 -15.16 22.40 21.06
C ASP A 69 -15.69 20.99 21.33
N LEU A 70 -16.77 20.85 22.10
CA LEU A 70 -17.40 19.55 22.38
C LEU A 70 -17.92 18.86 21.12
N GLY A 71 -18.28 19.64 20.08
CA GLY A 71 -18.77 19.11 18.82
C GLY A 71 -17.66 18.75 17.83
N THR A 72 -16.43 19.23 18.02
CA THR A 72 -15.39 19.20 16.98
C THR A 72 -14.03 18.67 17.46
N ASN A 73 -13.75 18.75 18.77
CA ASN A 73 -12.53 18.27 19.38
C ASN A 73 -12.84 17.04 20.26
N PHE A 74 -12.50 15.86 19.77
CA PHE A 74 -12.81 14.57 20.39
C PHE A 74 -12.04 14.28 21.70
N PHE A 75 -11.19 15.19 22.19
CA PHE A 75 -10.51 15.08 23.48
C PHE A 75 -11.01 16.06 24.55
N ILE A 76 -11.86 17.01 24.20
CA ILE A 76 -12.43 17.98 25.15
C ILE A 76 -13.76 17.45 25.67
N CYS A 77 -13.97 17.50 26.99
CA CYS A 77 -15.24 17.12 27.61
C CYS A 77 -15.92 18.30 28.32
N GLU A 78 -17.17 18.11 28.76
CA GLU A 78 -17.97 19.17 29.39
C GLU A 78 -17.30 19.77 30.63
N ASP A 79 -16.59 18.97 31.42
CA ASP A 79 -15.85 19.42 32.61
C ASP A 79 -14.76 20.43 32.23
N ASP A 80 -14.07 20.25 31.11
CA ASP A 80 -13.01 21.16 30.68
C ASP A 80 -13.57 22.53 30.27
N VAL A 81 -14.75 22.55 29.65
CA VAL A 81 -15.48 23.77 29.29
C VAL A 81 -16.01 24.48 30.54
N GLN A 82 -16.64 23.75 31.46
CA GLN A 82 -17.16 24.30 32.71
C GLN A 82 -16.06 24.92 33.57
N ASN A 83 -14.90 24.25 33.65
CA ASN A 83 -13.74 24.73 34.38
C ASN A 83 -12.86 25.71 33.60
N GLN A 84 -13.24 26.07 32.35
CA GLN A 84 -12.53 27.05 31.54
C GLN A 84 -11.04 26.72 31.35
N ARG A 85 -10.72 25.42 31.21
CA ARG A 85 -9.35 24.94 30.99
C ARG A 85 -8.85 25.39 29.62
N LYS A 86 -7.53 25.46 29.44
CA LYS A 86 -6.95 25.73 28.12
C LYS A 86 -7.07 24.49 27.23
N ARG A 87 -7.34 24.70 25.94
CA ARG A 87 -7.45 23.60 24.96
C ARG A 87 -6.21 22.73 24.96
N VAL A 88 -5.02 23.35 24.79
CA VAL A 88 -3.75 22.62 24.69
C VAL A 88 -3.42 21.81 25.95
N GLU A 89 -3.69 22.35 27.14
CA GLU A 89 -3.46 21.66 28.43
C GLU A 89 -4.40 20.45 28.58
N THR A 90 -5.61 20.54 28.01
CA THR A 90 -6.63 19.49 28.04
C THR A 90 -6.32 18.35 27.07
N VAL A 91 -5.94 18.67 25.83
CA VAL A 91 -5.72 17.65 24.78
C VAL A 91 -4.37 16.94 24.92
N TYR A 92 -3.38 17.60 25.53
CA TYR A 92 -2.00 17.13 25.60
C TYR A 92 -1.84 15.70 26.15
N PRO A 93 -2.41 15.33 27.32
CA PRO A 93 -2.23 13.99 27.87
C PRO A 93 -2.78 12.91 26.92
N ARG A 94 -3.92 13.19 26.28
CA ARG A 94 -4.57 12.26 25.34
C ARG A 94 -3.77 12.07 24.06
N ILE A 95 -3.16 13.14 23.55
CA ILE A 95 -2.27 13.06 22.38
C ILE A 95 -1.02 12.26 22.73
N ALA A 96 -0.42 12.48 23.91
CA ALA A 96 0.76 11.74 24.36
C ALA A 96 0.51 10.23 24.56
N GLU A 97 -0.69 9.83 24.96
CA GLU A 97 -1.11 8.43 25.11
C GLU A 97 -1.14 7.66 23.77
N LEU A 98 -1.27 8.34 22.62
CA LEU A 98 -1.41 7.70 21.32
C LEU A 98 -0.15 6.94 20.87
N ASN A 99 1.03 7.40 21.29
CA ASN A 99 2.29 6.77 20.88
C ASN A 99 3.40 7.02 21.91
N PRO A 100 3.86 5.99 22.64
CA PRO A 100 4.87 6.15 23.69
C PRO A 100 6.25 6.53 23.17
N TYR A 101 6.51 6.38 21.85
CA TYR A 101 7.79 6.75 21.23
C TYR A 101 7.88 8.24 20.87
N VAL A 102 6.77 8.97 20.88
CA VAL A 102 6.74 10.38 20.47
C VAL A 102 6.73 11.28 21.69
N GLN A 103 7.73 12.17 21.78
CA GLN A 103 7.73 13.18 22.83
C GLN A 103 6.73 14.30 22.48
N VAL A 104 5.63 14.38 23.23
CA VAL A 104 4.68 15.49 23.09
C VAL A 104 5.02 16.58 24.10
N ASN A 105 5.13 17.82 23.63
CA ASN A 105 5.34 19.02 24.46
C ASN A 105 4.22 20.03 24.22
N ILE A 106 4.03 20.96 25.16
CA ILE A 106 3.04 22.04 25.02
C ILE A 106 3.66 23.42 25.10
N SER A 107 3.03 24.39 24.45
CA SER A 107 3.29 25.82 24.63
C SER A 107 1.97 26.59 24.75
N THR A 108 1.92 27.53 25.68
CA THR A 108 0.79 28.48 25.83
C THR A 108 1.23 29.93 25.67
N ALA A 109 2.45 30.16 25.19
CA ALA A 109 2.99 31.51 25.02
C ALA A 109 2.34 32.17 23.80
N PRO A 110 1.75 33.37 23.91
CA PRO A 110 1.11 34.02 22.78
C PRO A 110 2.11 34.28 21.66
N ILE A 111 1.69 34.02 20.43
CA ILE A 111 2.48 34.28 19.22
C ILE A 111 1.73 35.33 18.40
N ASP A 112 2.41 36.44 18.13
CA ASP A 112 1.89 37.58 17.38
C ASP A 112 2.93 38.12 16.38
N THR A 113 2.56 39.20 15.69
CA THR A 113 3.42 39.85 14.70
C THR A 113 4.65 40.53 15.29
N THR A 114 4.77 40.67 16.62
CA THR A 114 5.94 41.23 17.32
C THR A 114 6.86 40.17 17.91
N THR A 115 6.37 38.93 18.05
CA THR A 115 7.10 37.80 18.63
C THR A 115 8.39 37.49 17.86
N ASP A 116 9.49 37.23 18.58
CA ASP A 116 10.73 36.69 18.01
C ASP A 116 10.52 35.21 17.63
N LEU A 117 10.69 34.90 16.35
CA LEU A 117 10.45 33.58 15.79
C LEU A 117 11.67 32.65 15.88
N SER A 118 12.77 33.08 16.50
CA SER A 118 14.00 32.29 16.64
C SER A 118 13.79 30.94 17.31
N PHE A 119 12.80 30.80 18.19
CA PHE A 119 12.45 29.52 18.82
C PHE A 119 11.97 28.47 17.79
N LEU A 120 11.52 28.87 16.61
CA LEU A 120 11.05 27.95 15.57
C LEU A 120 12.19 27.19 14.89
N LYS A 121 13.45 27.66 15.00
CA LYS A 121 14.64 27.05 14.37
C LYS A 121 14.93 25.62 14.81
N GLN A 122 14.37 25.18 15.95
CA GLN A 122 14.52 23.81 16.43
C GLN A 122 13.62 22.81 15.68
N TYR A 123 12.58 23.27 14.99
CA TYR A 123 11.60 22.42 14.31
C TYR A 123 11.96 22.24 12.83
N GLN A 124 11.65 21.06 12.32
CA GLN A 124 11.79 20.76 10.89
C GLN A 124 10.53 21.14 10.12
N CYS A 125 9.36 21.09 10.76
CA CYS A 125 8.09 21.50 10.18
C CYS A 125 7.28 22.35 11.17
N VAL A 126 6.70 23.44 10.68
CA VAL A 126 5.82 24.36 11.40
C VAL A 126 4.45 24.36 10.74
N ILE A 127 3.42 24.09 11.53
CA ILE A 127 2.04 23.97 11.10
C ILE A 127 1.21 25.03 11.83
N LEU A 128 0.45 25.81 11.07
CA LEU A 128 -0.46 26.80 11.60
C LEU A 128 -1.90 26.44 11.26
N THR A 129 -2.76 26.44 12.27
CA THR A 129 -4.21 26.39 12.15
C THR A 129 -4.83 27.53 12.96
N GLU A 130 -6.04 27.95 12.59
CA GLU A 130 -6.82 28.99 13.29
C GLU A 130 -6.06 30.32 13.48
N THR A 131 -5.04 30.58 12.67
CA THR A 131 -4.09 31.68 12.82
C THR A 131 -4.41 32.80 11.83
N ARG A 132 -4.27 34.08 12.22
CA ARG A 132 -4.54 35.23 11.33
C ARG A 132 -3.56 35.25 10.15
N LEU A 133 -4.05 35.59 8.96
CA LEU A 133 -3.25 35.60 7.72
C LEU A 133 -1.96 36.43 7.84
N SER A 134 -2.02 37.63 8.42
CA SER A 134 -0.84 38.48 8.68
C SER A 134 0.26 37.76 9.47
N LEU A 135 -0.09 36.94 10.46
CA LEU A 135 0.88 36.13 11.20
C LEU A 135 1.36 34.92 10.41
N GLN A 136 0.46 34.26 9.65
CA GLN A 136 0.83 33.17 8.75
C GLN A 136 1.90 33.61 7.74
N LYS A 137 1.73 34.78 7.11
CA LYS A 137 2.69 35.38 6.18
C LYS A 137 4.06 35.62 6.82
N LYS A 138 4.08 36.21 8.03
CA LYS A 138 5.33 36.46 8.77
C LYS A 138 6.07 35.16 9.10
N ILE A 139 5.35 34.14 9.59
CA ILE A 139 5.95 32.86 9.96
C ILE A 139 6.41 32.10 8.71
N ASN A 140 5.65 32.12 7.63
CA ASN A 140 6.05 31.53 6.36
C ASN A 140 7.36 32.16 5.83
N GLU A 141 7.44 33.48 5.77
CA GLU A 141 8.65 34.20 5.36
C GLU A 141 9.86 33.83 6.23
N PHE A 142 9.66 33.74 7.55
CA PHE A 142 10.71 33.28 8.46
C PHE A 142 11.13 31.85 8.15
N CYS A 143 10.18 30.92 8.00
CA CYS A 143 10.47 29.50 7.74
C CYS A 143 11.21 29.30 6.41
N HIS A 144 10.74 29.96 5.36
CA HIS A 144 11.31 29.90 4.01
C HIS A 144 12.73 30.48 3.95
N SER A 145 13.03 31.54 4.71
CA SER A 145 14.35 32.18 4.73
C SER A 145 15.42 31.43 5.54
N GLN A 146 15.06 30.38 6.28
CA GLN A 146 16.05 29.59 7.03
C GLN A 146 16.92 28.72 6.12
N GLN A 147 18.08 28.31 6.61
CA GLN A 147 19.01 27.43 5.93
C GLN A 147 19.43 26.27 6.84
N PRO A 148 18.97 25.02 6.58
CA PRO A 148 17.99 24.65 5.56
C PRO A 148 16.60 25.26 5.87
N PRO A 149 15.70 25.39 4.86
CA PRO A 149 14.34 25.88 5.08
C PRO A 149 13.58 25.04 6.10
N ILE A 150 12.84 25.71 6.98
CA ILE A 150 11.83 25.08 7.84
C ILE A 150 10.59 24.88 6.98
N LYS A 151 10.03 23.67 6.98
CA LYS A 151 8.88 23.34 6.14
C LYS A 151 7.64 23.95 6.76
N PHE A 152 6.86 24.66 5.98
CA PHE A 152 5.71 25.41 6.47
C PHE A 152 4.41 24.83 5.89
N ILE A 153 3.42 24.62 6.76
CA ILE A 153 2.07 24.23 6.37
C ILE A 153 1.07 25.15 7.07
N SER A 154 0.11 25.67 6.33
CA SER A 154 -1.04 26.38 6.90
C SER A 154 -2.32 25.67 6.49
N THR A 155 -3.24 25.47 7.42
CA THR A 155 -4.53 24.87 7.10
C THR A 155 -5.63 25.37 8.01
N ASP A 156 -6.79 25.64 7.42
CA ASP A 156 -7.97 26.13 8.13
C ASP A 156 -9.24 25.49 7.56
N VAL A 157 -10.25 25.32 8.43
CA VAL A 157 -11.62 24.98 8.05
C VAL A 157 -12.53 26.13 8.52
N TYR A 158 -13.25 26.73 7.58
CA TYR A 158 -14.21 27.81 7.79
C TYR A 158 -15.59 27.37 7.32
N GLY A 159 -16.40 26.85 8.25
CA GLY A 159 -17.73 26.34 7.96
C GLY A 159 -17.67 25.15 7.02
N ILE A 160 -18.13 25.38 5.78
CA ILE A 160 -18.14 24.40 4.69
C ILE A 160 -16.88 24.40 3.83
N CYS A 161 -15.99 25.38 3.98
CA CYS A 161 -14.79 25.50 3.14
C CYS A 161 -13.53 25.19 3.94
N SER A 162 -12.51 24.74 3.22
CA SER A 162 -11.20 24.44 3.78
C SER A 162 -10.09 24.86 2.84
N ARG A 163 -8.90 25.08 3.42
CA ARG A 163 -7.68 25.34 2.68
C ARG A 163 -6.50 24.61 3.31
N VAL A 164 -5.56 24.18 2.48
CA VAL A 164 -4.23 23.70 2.87
C VAL A 164 -3.21 24.41 2.00
N PHE A 165 -2.16 24.94 2.60
CA PHE A 165 -1.01 25.53 1.94
C PHE A 165 0.27 24.82 2.37
N CYS A 166 1.14 24.49 1.42
CA CYS A 166 2.45 23.90 1.67
C CYS A 166 3.55 24.78 1.06
N ASP A 167 4.59 25.04 1.83
CA ASP A 167 5.83 25.68 1.39
C ASP A 167 7.03 24.97 2.02
N PHE A 168 7.77 24.20 1.20
CA PHE A 168 8.93 23.43 1.65
C PHE A 168 10.27 24.08 1.23
N GLY A 169 10.24 25.37 0.90
CA GLY A 169 11.41 26.17 0.52
C GLY A 169 11.73 26.13 -0.99
N ASP A 170 12.71 26.94 -1.39
CA ASP A 170 13.13 27.11 -2.79
C ASP A 170 13.44 25.78 -3.49
N LYS A 171 13.99 24.80 -2.77
CA LYS A 171 14.38 23.50 -3.33
C LYS A 171 14.06 22.38 -2.35
N PHE A 172 13.17 21.47 -2.77
CA PHE A 172 12.78 20.30 -2.00
C PHE A 172 12.99 19.02 -2.82
N GLU A 173 13.88 18.14 -2.37
CA GLU A 173 14.19 16.90 -3.08
C GLU A 173 13.31 15.75 -2.57
N VAL A 174 12.70 15.04 -3.51
CA VAL A 174 11.85 13.87 -3.25
C VAL A 174 12.50 12.65 -3.87
N SER A 175 12.88 11.69 -3.04
CA SER A 175 13.55 10.45 -3.46
C SER A 175 12.61 9.49 -4.20
N ASP A 176 11.34 9.42 -3.76
CA ASP A 176 10.32 8.53 -4.29
C ASP A 176 8.99 9.26 -4.41
N PRO A 177 8.66 9.83 -5.58
CA PRO A 177 7.48 10.68 -5.74
C PRO A 177 6.15 9.92 -5.77
N THR A 178 6.14 8.58 -5.89
CA THR A 178 4.89 7.81 -6.04
C THR A 178 4.69 6.73 -5.00
N GLY A 179 5.75 6.18 -4.41
CA GLY A 179 5.65 5.02 -3.51
C GLY A 179 5.49 3.67 -4.18
N GLU A 180 5.30 3.63 -5.50
CA GLU A 180 5.03 2.39 -6.25
C GLU A 180 6.31 1.57 -6.40
N GLU A 181 6.25 0.24 -6.31
CA GLU A 181 7.45 -0.59 -6.51
C GLU A 181 8.04 -0.37 -7.92
N PRO A 182 9.37 -0.35 -8.09
CA PRO A 182 10.00 -0.27 -9.41
C PRO A 182 9.50 -1.40 -10.32
N LYS A 183 9.09 -1.06 -11.55
CA LYS A 183 8.59 -2.06 -12.50
C LYS A 183 9.72 -2.94 -13.01
N GLU A 184 9.49 -4.25 -13.02
CA GLU A 184 10.34 -5.25 -13.67
C GLU A 184 9.64 -5.80 -14.91
N ILE A 185 10.33 -5.76 -16.06
CA ILE A 185 9.79 -6.13 -17.36
C ILE A 185 10.69 -7.17 -18.00
N PHE A 186 10.10 -8.29 -18.44
CA PHE A 186 10.81 -9.31 -19.20
C PHE A 186 10.87 -8.93 -20.68
N VAL A 187 12.05 -9.07 -21.27
CA VAL A 187 12.32 -8.71 -22.66
C VAL A 187 12.03 -9.90 -23.57
N GLN A 188 11.27 -9.67 -24.64
CA GLN A 188 11.09 -10.62 -25.73
C GLN A 188 12.15 -10.41 -26.81
N ASN A 189 12.33 -9.16 -27.23
CA ASN A 189 13.24 -8.79 -28.31
C ASN A 189 13.80 -7.37 -28.12
N ILE A 190 14.99 -7.12 -28.63
CA ILE A 190 15.59 -5.79 -28.78
C ILE A 190 16.09 -5.64 -30.22
N THR A 191 15.62 -4.61 -30.93
CA THR A 191 16.08 -4.38 -32.30
C THR A 191 17.50 -3.80 -32.31
N GLN A 192 18.36 -4.40 -33.14
CA GLN A 192 19.68 -3.86 -33.46
C GLN A 192 19.55 -2.95 -34.69
N TRP A 193 20.09 -1.74 -34.62
CA TRP A 193 20.23 -0.93 -35.82
C TRP A 193 21.45 -1.40 -36.61
N LEU A 194 21.28 -1.69 -37.89
CA LEU A 194 22.37 -1.89 -38.83
C LEU A 194 22.40 -0.66 -39.75
N PRO A 195 23.52 0.08 -39.85
CA PRO A 195 23.66 1.09 -40.89
C PRO A 195 23.52 0.42 -42.25
N ASP A 196 22.84 1.07 -43.19
CA ASP A 196 22.56 0.56 -44.53
C ASP A 196 23.81 0.01 -45.24
N ILE A 197 24.06 -1.29 -45.12
CA ILE A 197 24.90 -2.07 -46.05
C ILE A 197 24.09 -2.42 -47.33
N LEU A 198 22.81 -2.07 -47.35
CA LEU A 198 21.85 -2.43 -48.41
C LEU A 198 22.00 -1.64 -49.72
N SER A 199 22.87 -0.62 -49.80
CA SER A 199 23.11 0.13 -51.04
C SER A 199 23.93 -0.62 -52.10
N GLU A 200 24.52 -1.76 -51.76
CA GLU A 200 25.41 -2.56 -52.64
C GLU A 200 24.80 -3.92 -53.06
N LEU A 201 23.58 -4.27 -52.61
CA LEU A 201 22.97 -5.57 -52.90
C LEU A 201 21.99 -5.52 -54.09
N PRO A 202 21.99 -6.55 -54.97
CA PRO A 202 21.06 -6.61 -56.10
C PRO A 202 19.58 -6.64 -55.63
N PHE A 203 18.72 -5.93 -56.36
CA PHE A 203 17.33 -5.58 -56.02
C PHE A 203 16.46 -6.75 -55.49
N LEU A 204 16.70 -7.97 -55.95
CA LEU A 204 15.98 -9.17 -55.51
C LEU A 204 16.38 -9.65 -54.11
N LEU A 205 17.62 -9.40 -53.66
CA LEU A 205 18.06 -9.71 -52.30
C LEU A 205 17.64 -8.61 -51.31
N HIS A 206 17.53 -7.37 -51.78
CA HIS A 206 17.02 -6.24 -51.01
C HIS A 206 15.61 -6.54 -50.49
N CYS A 207 14.65 -6.89 -51.36
CA CYS A 207 13.28 -7.22 -50.95
C CYS A 207 13.18 -8.43 -49.99
N PHE A 208 14.11 -9.37 -50.05
CA PHE A 208 14.11 -10.56 -49.17
C PHE A 208 14.72 -10.28 -47.79
N VAL A 209 15.69 -9.37 -47.71
CA VAL A 209 16.36 -8.98 -46.45
C VAL A 209 15.57 -7.89 -45.69
N THR A 210 14.96 -6.93 -46.40
CA THR A 210 14.11 -5.89 -45.81
C THR A 210 12.85 -6.45 -45.13
N LEU A 211 12.43 -7.67 -45.47
CA LEU A 211 11.27 -8.34 -44.85
C LEU A 211 11.59 -9.07 -43.53
N VAL A 212 12.88 -9.21 -43.17
CA VAL A 212 13.33 -10.03 -42.02
C VAL A 212 14.13 -9.21 -40.98
N VAL A 213 14.71 -8.07 -41.34
CA VAL A 213 15.50 -7.22 -40.43
C VAL A 213 14.76 -5.90 -40.19
N PHE A 214 14.16 -5.73 -39.00
CA PHE A 214 13.55 -4.46 -38.60
C PHE A 214 14.62 -3.38 -38.41
N GLN A 215 14.88 -2.61 -39.46
CA GLN A 215 15.65 -1.36 -39.40
C GLN A 215 14.89 -0.34 -38.53
N SER A 216 15.23 -0.25 -37.25
CA SER A 216 14.64 0.76 -36.36
C SER A 216 15.77 1.48 -35.60
N ASN A 217 16.10 2.68 -36.06
CA ASN A 217 16.68 3.71 -35.20
C ASN A 217 15.50 4.63 -34.81
N PRO A 218 15.14 4.70 -33.53
CA PRO A 218 15.89 4.17 -32.39
C PRO A 218 15.58 2.68 -32.11
N GLY A 219 16.49 1.99 -31.42
CA GLY A 219 16.33 0.59 -31.01
C GLY A 219 15.09 0.41 -30.13
N VAL A 220 14.33 -0.65 -30.39
CA VAL A 220 13.01 -0.91 -29.83
C VAL A 220 13.06 -2.18 -29.00
N VAL A 221 12.60 -2.08 -27.76
CA VAL A 221 12.35 -3.21 -26.87
C VAL A 221 10.91 -3.65 -27.01
N THR A 222 10.70 -4.96 -27.17
CA THR A 222 9.39 -5.60 -27.11
C THR A 222 9.24 -6.38 -25.81
N CYS A 223 8.16 -6.12 -25.08
CA CYS A 223 7.86 -6.80 -23.81
C CYS A 223 7.35 -8.22 -24.06
N MET A 224 7.72 -9.14 -23.16
CA MET A 224 7.31 -10.54 -23.21
C MET A 224 5.80 -10.72 -23.14
N ASP A 225 5.28 -11.63 -23.97
CA ASP A 225 3.85 -11.97 -24.07
C ASP A 225 2.94 -10.76 -24.34
N ASN A 226 3.47 -9.67 -24.92
CA ASN A 226 2.78 -8.38 -25.04
C ASN A 226 2.18 -7.92 -23.69
N ARG A 227 2.92 -8.11 -22.59
CA ARG A 227 2.54 -7.53 -21.28
C ARG A 227 2.77 -6.03 -21.29
N ASN A 228 1.85 -5.29 -20.67
CA ASN A 228 1.96 -3.84 -20.55
C ASN A 228 3.16 -3.48 -19.65
N HIS A 229 4.10 -2.67 -20.15
CA HIS A 229 5.24 -2.22 -19.35
C HIS A 229 4.88 -1.11 -18.36
N GLY A 230 3.86 -0.31 -18.65
CA GLY A 230 3.42 0.82 -17.84
C GLY A 230 4.48 1.91 -17.57
N LEU A 231 5.65 1.86 -18.21
CA LEU A 231 6.63 2.95 -18.21
C LEU A 231 6.12 4.18 -18.99
N GLN A 232 6.65 5.36 -18.63
CA GLN A 232 6.38 6.64 -19.30
C GLN A 232 7.64 7.18 -19.96
N SER A 233 7.49 7.87 -21.09
CA SER A 233 8.61 8.52 -21.79
C SER A 233 9.39 9.46 -20.86
N GLY A 234 10.72 9.38 -20.90
CA GLY A 234 11.61 10.11 -20.01
C GLY A 234 12.06 9.35 -18.76
N GLN A 235 11.45 8.20 -18.45
CA GLN A 235 11.90 7.35 -17.34
C GLN A 235 13.22 6.66 -17.66
N LEU A 236 14.01 6.41 -16.61
CA LEU A 236 15.26 5.68 -16.70
C LEU A 236 15.02 4.21 -16.36
N VAL A 237 15.73 3.32 -17.05
CA VAL A 237 15.72 1.88 -16.79
C VAL A 237 17.14 1.32 -16.82
N THR A 238 17.33 0.18 -16.15
CA THR A 238 18.56 -0.62 -16.24
C THR A 238 18.27 -2.03 -16.73
N PHE A 239 19.25 -2.66 -17.36
CA PHE A 239 19.13 -3.97 -17.99
C PHE A 239 19.92 -5.01 -17.21
N ARG A 240 19.37 -6.23 -17.15
CA ARG A 240 20.01 -7.41 -16.56
C ARG A 240 19.77 -8.60 -17.49
N GLU A 241 20.73 -9.51 -17.59
CA GLU A 241 20.58 -10.79 -18.28
C GLU A 241 20.17 -10.71 -19.78
N VAL A 242 20.52 -9.61 -20.45
CA VAL A 242 20.38 -9.46 -21.91
C VAL A 242 21.54 -10.20 -22.58
N ASN A 243 21.23 -11.20 -23.42
CA ASN A 243 22.25 -11.96 -24.14
C ASN A 243 22.33 -11.51 -25.59
N GLY A 244 23.54 -11.48 -26.17
CA GLY A 244 23.80 -10.96 -27.52
C GLY A 244 23.79 -9.43 -27.63
N MET A 245 23.36 -8.70 -26.60
CA MET A 245 23.57 -7.26 -26.41
C MET A 245 24.09 -7.04 -24.98
N SER A 246 25.18 -7.74 -24.64
CA SER A 246 25.63 -7.87 -23.25
C SER A 246 26.08 -6.54 -22.65
N GLU A 247 26.48 -5.58 -23.49
CA GLU A 247 26.90 -4.24 -23.13
C GLU A 247 25.75 -3.37 -22.60
N LEU A 248 24.48 -3.79 -22.80
CA LEU A 248 23.35 -3.13 -22.15
C LEU A 248 23.29 -3.44 -20.65
N ASN A 249 23.77 -4.61 -20.22
CA ASN A 249 23.64 -5.05 -18.84
C ASN A 249 24.35 -4.10 -17.87
N GLY A 250 23.64 -3.65 -16.84
CA GLY A 250 24.13 -2.67 -15.86
C GLY A 250 24.17 -1.22 -16.36
N THR A 251 23.84 -0.96 -17.63
CA THR A 251 23.73 0.42 -18.13
C THR A 251 22.39 1.03 -17.77
N THR A 252 22.34 2.36 -17.75
CA THR A 252 21.10 3.14 -17.58
C THR A 252 20.70 3.78 -18.90
N ARG A 253 19.46 3.57 -19.34
CA ARG A 253 18.91 4.18 -20.56
C ARG A 253 17.65 4.95 -20.25
N GLN A 254 17.49 6.10 -20.89
CA GLN A 254 16.21 6.82 -20.92
C GLN A 254 15.32 6.19 -21.99
N ILE A 255 14.04 6.01 -21.66
CA ILE A 255 13.07 5.35 -22.54
C ILE A 255 12.10 6.34 -23.19
N THR A 256 11.62 5.96 -24.38
CA THR A 256 10.49 6.62 -25.05
C THR A 256 9.41 5.58 -25.30
N ALA A 257 8.26 5.70 -24.63
CA ALA A 257 7.15 4.78 -24.80
C ALA A 257 6.57 4.91 -26.23
N LEU A 258 6.39 3.78 -26.92
CA LEU A 258 5.86 3.73 -28.30
C LEU A 258 4.45 3.13 -28.34
N SER A 259 4.23 2.09 -27.54
CA SER A 259 2.92 1.46 -27.32
C SER A 259 2.86 0.98 -25.88
N PRO A 260 1.75 0.36 -25.39
CA PRO A 260 1.75 -0.29 -24.07
C PRO A 260 2.77 -1.43 -23.92
N TYR A 261 3.26 -1.98 -25.03
CA TYR A 261 4.06 -3.22 -25.05
C TYR A 261 5.47 -3.01 -25.62
N THR A 262 5.77 -1.81 -26.11
CA THR A 262 7.04 -1.49 -26.77
C THR A 262 7.51 -0.09 -26.42
N PHE A 263 8.82 0.05 -26.24
CA PHE A 263 9.46 1.35 -26.01
C PHE A 263 10.85 1.38 -26.63
N SER A 264 11.32 2.59 -26.95
CA SER A 264 12.65 2.81 -27.48
C SER A 264 13.68 3.10 -26.39
N ILE A 265 14.92 2.70 -26.63
CA ILE A 265 16.08 2.87 -25.72
C ILE A 265 17.23 3.69 -26.35
N GLY A 266 16.96 4.36 -27.47
CA GLY A 266 17.95 5.12 -28.24
C GLY A 266 18.76 4.26 -29.20
N ASP A 267 19.99 4.69 -29.50
CA ASP A 267 20.83 4.02 -30.49
C ASP A 267 21.39 2.67 -30.00
N THR A 268 21.20 1.63 -30.80
CA THR A 268 21.71 0.26 -30.60
C THR A 268 22.68 -0.18 -31.70
N SER A 269 23.11 0.76 -32.56
CA SER A 269 23.98 0.52 -33.72
C SER A 269 25.31 -0.16 -33.40
N HIS A 270 25.89 0.24 -32.28
CA HIS A 270 27.21 -0.19 -31.83
C HIS A 270 27.18 -1.46 -30.98
N LEU A 271 25.99 -2.00 -30.73
CA LEU A 271 25.81 -3.19 -29.90
C LEU A 271 25.81 -4.44 -30.77
N GLU A 272 26.12 -5.59 -30.18
CA GLU A 272 25.93 -6.89 -30.83
C GLU A 272 24.43 -7.19 -31.11
N ALA A 273 24.15 -8.25 -31.87
CA ALA A 273 22.78 -8.64 -32.18
C ALA A 273 22.13 -9.36 -30.99
N TYR A 274 20.98 -8.86 -30.54
CA TYR A 274 20.19 -9.50 -29.46
C TYR A 274 19.89 -10.96 -29.80
N THR A 275 20.04 -11.83 -28.79
CA THR A 275 19.75 -13.26 -28.94
C THR A 275 18.52 -13.67 -28.14
N HIS A 276 18.56 -13.55 -26.82
CA HIS A 276 17.45 -13.88 -25.93
C HIS A 276 17.64 -13.30 -24.51
N GLY A 277 16.60 -13.40 -23.70
CA GLY A 277 16.63 -13.01 -22.29
C GLY A 277 16.49 -11.50 -22.09
N GLY A 278 16.81 -11.04 -20.89
CA GLY A 278 16.70 -9.63 -20.53
C GLY A 278 15.59 -9.37 -19.52
N ILE A 279 15.96 -8.62 -18.50
CA ILE A 279 15.07 -7.99 -17.52
C ILE A 279 15.38 -6.50 -17.55
N ILE A 280 14.34 -5.70 -17.58
CA ILE A 280 14.43 -4.25 -17.49
C ILE A 280 13.82 -3.84 -16.15
N VAL A 281 14.60 -3.11 -15.37
CA VAL A 281 14.19 -2.63 -14.05
C VAL A 281 14.11 -1.11 -14.11
N GLN A 282 12.96 -0.56 -13.74
CA GLN A 282 12.76 0.88 -13.65
C GLN A 282 13.69 1.49 -12.58
N ILE A 283 14.38 2.57 -12.91
CA ILE A 283 15.13 3.37 -11.94
C ILE A 283 14.24 4.52 -11.49
N LYS A 284 14.03 4.62 -10.17
CA LYS A 284 13.43 5.81 -9.56
C LYS A 284 14.49 6.90 -9.46
N SER A 285 14.25 7.99 -10.18
CA SER A 285 15.08 9.18 -10.07
C SER A 285 14.48 10.15 -9.06
N PRO A 286 15.29 10.74 -8.16
CA PRO A 286 14.83 11.82 -7.32
C PRO A 286 14.25 12.96 -8.15
N LYS A 287 13.16 13.56 -7.68
CA LYS A 287 12.52 14.72 -8.29
C LYS A 287 12.67 15.93 -7.38
N THR A 288 13.09 17.05 -7.93
CA THR A 288 13.15 18.32 -7.21
C THR A 288 11.86 19.09 -7.43
N PHE A 289 11.31 19.60 -6.33
CA PHE A 289 10.13 20.45 -6.26
C PHE A 289 10.53 21.84 -5.77
N TYR A 290 9.82 22.87 -6.24
CA TYR A 290 10.10 24.28 -5.95
C TYR A 290 8.85 24.91 -5.35
N PHE A 291 9.01 25.67 -4.27
CA PHE A 291 7.91 26.33 -3.57
C PHE A 291 8.09 27.84 -3.58
N GLU A 292 6.98 28.54 -3.64
CA GLU A 292 6.94 29.99 -3.54
C GLU A 292 6.43 30.40 -2.17
N LYS A 293 6.88 31.56 -1.72
CA LYS A 293 6.42 32.16 -0.48
C LYS A 293 4.91 32.45 -0.54
N MET A 294 4.25 32.34 0.61
CA MET A 294 2.82 32.61 0.76
C MET A 294 2.45 33.99 0.20
N GLU A 295 3.24 35.04 0.46
CA GLU A 295 2.97 36.40 -0.06
C GLU A 295 2.69 36.42 -1.57
N LYS A 296 3.52 35.73 -2.36
CA LYS A 296 3.36 35.67 -3.80
C LYS A 296 2.11 34.86 -4.18
N GLN A 297 1.92 33.74 -3.50
CA GLN A 297 0.83 32.79 -3.74
C GLN A 297 -0.56 33.28 -3.29
N LEU A 298 -0.64 34.36 -2.51
CA LEU A 298 -1.91 35.04 -2.23
C LEU A 298 -2.40 35.87 -3.42
N SER A 299 -1.52 36.21 -4.37
CA SER A 299 -1.86 36.97 -5.58
C SER A 299 -1.88 36.12 -6.86
N ASP A 300 -1.06 35.08 -6.93
CA ASP A 300 -0.95 34.17 -8.06
C ASP A 300 -0.92 32.70 -7.58
N PRO A 301 -2.07 32.14 -7.15
CA PRO A 301 -2.13 30.86 -6.48
C PRO A 301 -2.01 29.67 -7.44
N SER A 302 -1.14 28.70 -7.12
CA SER A 302 -1.12 27.37 -7.73
C SER A 302 -2.05 26.43 -6.97
N CYS A 303 -3.25 26.22 -7.51
CA CYS A 303 -4.30 25.41 -6.88
C CYS A 303 -4.40 24.00 -7.47
N LEU A 304 -4.54 23.00 -6.60
CA LEU A 304 -4.92 21.65 -7.02
C LEU A 304 -6.40 21.62 -7.44
N ILE A 305 -6.68 21.13 -8.63
CA ILE A 305 -8.04 20.84 -9.10
C ILE A 305 -8.45 19.46 -8.57
N VAL A 306 -9.52 19.43 -7.78
CA VAL A 306 -10.01 18.21 -7.11
C VAL A 306 -11.34 17.70 -7.65
N ASP A 307 -12.08 18.57 -8.34
CA ASP A 307 -13.31 18.23 -9.04
C ASP A 307 -13.20 18.76 -10.47
N PHE A 308 -13.04 17.84 -11.43
CA PHE A 308 -12.91 18.21 -12.85
C PHE A 308 -14.23 18.72 -13.45
N SER A 309 -15.36 18.54 -12.78
CA SER A 309 -16.64 19.15 -13.16
C SER A 309 -16.74 20.63 -12.78
N LYS A 310 -15.88 21.10 -11.87
CA LYS A 310 -15.82 22.50 -11.39
C LYS A 310 -14.36 23.01 -11.29
N PRO A 311 -13.60 23.05 -12.40
CA PRO A 311 -12.17 23.41 -12.37
C PRO A 311 -11.88 24.84 -11.85
N GLU A 312 -12.87 25.73 -11.88
CA GLU A 312 -12.82 27.11 -11.39
C GLU A 312 -12.96 27.23 -9.86
N ALA A 313 -13.56 26.23 -9.20
CA ALA A 313 -13.91 26.29 -7.79
C ALA A 313 -12.71 26.61 -6.86
N PRO A 314 -11.50 26.04 -7.04
CA PRO A 314 -10.38 26.35 -6.15
C PRO A 314 -10.03 27.84 -6.12
N LEU A 315 -10.05 28.52 -7.27
CA LEU A 315 -9.74 29.95 -7.34
C LEU A 315 -10.88 30.82 -6.77
N GLN A 316 -12.13 30.38 -6.91
CA GLN A 316 -13.29 31.01 -6.27
C GLN A 316 -13.20 30.94 -4.74
N ILE A 317 -12.89 29.75 -4.20
CA ILE A 317 -12.73 29.53 -2.76
C ILE A 317 -11.53 30.33 -2.24
N HIS A 318 -10.43 30.39 -2.97
CA HIS A 318 -9.27 31.22 -2.64
C HIS A 318 -9.68 32.68 -2.42
N ALA A 319 -10.35 33.29 -3.40
CA ALA A 319 -10.80 34.68 -3.31
C ALA A 319 -11.76 34.89 -2.12
N ALA A 320 -12.72 33.97 -1.91
CA ALA A 320 -13.69 34.06 -0.83
C ALA A 320 -13.03 33.95 0.57
N LEU A 321 -12.07 33.04 0.75
CA LEU A 321 -11.38 32.87 2.04
C LEU A 321 -10.40 34.02 2.33
N LEU A 322 -9.77 34.60 1.31
CA LEU A 322 -9.02 35.86 1.48
C LEU A 322 -9.93 37.03 1.87
N ALA A 323 -11.16 37.08 1.33
CA ALA A 323 -12.13 38.07 1.76
C ALA A 323 -12.56 37.86 3.23
N VAL A 324 -12.64 36.61 3.71
CA VAL A 324 -12.87 36.32 5.14
C VAL A 324 -11.73 36.83 6.00
N ASP A 325 -10.48 36.62 5.57
CA ASP A 325 -9.29 37.17 6.25
C ASP A 325 -9.34 38.71 6.27
N MET A 326 -9.65 39.35 5.15
CA MET A 326 -9.77 40.81 5.04
C MET A 326 -10.90 41.36 5.91
N PHE A 327 -12.06 40.69 5.94
CA PHE A 327 -13.17 41.02 6.83
C PHE A 327 -12.73 40.97 8.29
N ARG A 328 -12.02 39.90 8.68
CA ARG A 328 -11.54 39.70 10.05
C ARG A 328 -10.54 40.78 10.46
N GLU A 329 -9.68 41.22 9.55
CA GLU A 329 -8.75 42.32 9.79
C GLU A 329 -9.46 43.67 9.95
N GLN A 330 -10.43 43.98 9.08
CA GLN A 330 -11.16 45.25 9.10
C GLN A 330 -12.13 45.37 10.29
N HIS A 331 -12.82 44.29 10.65
CA HIS A 331 -13.89 44.31 11.66
C HIS A 331 -13.50 43.68 13.01
N GLN A 332 -12.29 43.10 13.13
CA GLN A 332 -11.81 42.41 14.34
C GLN A 332 -12.73 41.28 14.83
N ARG A 333 -13.56 40.72 13.94
CA ARG A 333 -14.46 39.59 14.20
C ARG A 333 -14.64 38.77 12.93
N MET A 334 -15.07 37.52 13.08
CA MET A 334 -15.58 36.73 11.95
C MET A 334 -16.99 37.22 11.53
N PRO A 335 -17.42 36.95 10.28
CA PRO A 335 -18.81 37.11 9.86
C PRO A 335 -19.79 36.43 10.83
N GLY A 336 -20.96 37.05 11.04
CA GLY A 336 -22.01 36.53 11.89
C GLY A 336 -22.69 35.30 11.30
N ILE A 337 -23.04 34.33 12.14
CA ILE A 337 -23.74 33.11 11.71
C ILE A 337 -25.07 33.51 11.07
N GLY A 338 -25.30 33.09 9.83
CA GLY A 338 -26.53 33.40 9.09
C GLY A 338 -26.76 34.88 8.77
N CYS A 339 -25.78 35.77 9.02
CA CYS A 339 -25.95 37.21 8.84
C CYS A 339 -25.91 37.60 7.36
N LEU A 340 -27.04 38.06 6.82
CA LEU A 340 -27.16 38.44 5.41
C LEU A 340 -26.35 39.71 5.10
N GLN A 341 -26.31 40.68 6.02
CA GLN A 341 -25.53 41.92 5.81
C GLN A 341 -24.03 41.64 5.73
N ASP A 342 -23.52 40.74 6.58
CA ASP A 342 -22.11 40.32 6.50
C ASP A 342 -21.85 39.49 5.25
N ALA A 343 -22.85 38.77 4.72
CA ALA A 343 -22.74 38.04 3.46
C ALA A 343 -22.62 38.97 2.25
N ASP A 344 -23.47 40.00 2.18
CA ASP A 344 -23.38 41.03 1.13
C ASP A 344 -22.07 41.83 1.22
N LEU A 345 -21.59 42.08 2.44
CA LEU A 345 -20.30 42.73 2.65
C LEU A 345 -19.15 41.81 2.20
N LEU A 346 -19.18 40.52 2.55
CA LEU A 346 -18.15 39.58 2.13
C LEU A 346 -18.09 39.43 0.60
N LEU A 347 -19.23 39.51 -0.08
CA LEU A 347 -19.27 39.53 -1.55
C LEU A 347 -18.49 40.70 -2.13
N LYS A 348 -18.71 41.92 -1.62
CA LYS A 348 -17.96 43.11 -2.03
C LYS A 348 -16.47 42.98 -1.77
N LEU A 349 -16.10 42.48 -0.58
CA LEU A 349 -14.70 42.22 -0.22
C LEU A 349 -14.07 41.16 -1.14
N THR A 350 -14.83 40.16 -1.57
CA THR A 350 -14.37 39.14 -2.52
C THR A 350 -14.10 39.73 -3.90
N GLU A 351 -14.96 40.63 -4.39
CA GLU A 351 -14.71 41.37 -5.63
C GLU A 351 -13.48 42.28 -5.53
N GLU A 352 -13.23 42.89 -4.37
CA GLU A 352 -12.02 43.67 -4.10
C GLU A 352 -10.76 42.81 -4.13
N VAL A 353 -10.76 41.69 -3.41
CA VAL A 353 -9.67 40.70 -3.44
C VAL A 353 -9.43 40.21 -4.87
N ASN A 354 -10.49 39.89 -5.62
CA ASN A 354 -10.38 39.36 -6.97
C ASN A 354 -9.67 40.34 -7.94
N LYS A 355 -9.75 41.65 -7.70
CA LYS A 355 -8.99 42.65 -8.48
C LYS A 355 -7.49 42.60 -8.23
N THR A 356 -7.06 42.04 -7.10
CA THR A 356 -5.64 41.91 -6.71
C THR A 356 -5.00 40.63 -7.24
N LEU A 357 -5.82 39.65 -7.66
CA LEU A 357 -5.35 38.40 -8.22
C LEU A 357 -4.82 38.62 -9.65
N VAL A 358 -3.72 37.93 -9.99
CA VAL A 358 -3.18 37.90 -11.35
C VAL A 358 -4.18 37.26 -12.30
N ASN A 359 -4.71 36.11 -11.90
CA ASN A 359 -5.80 35.42 -12.58
C ASN A 359 -7.11 35.67 -11.82
N LYS A 360 -8.05 36.35 -12.48
CA LYS A 360 -9.35 36.67 -11.84
C LYS A 360 -10.20 35.41 -11.72
N ALA A 361 -10.74 35.19 -10.52
CA ALA A 361 -11.79 34.22 -10.27
C ALA A 361 -13.10 34.69 -10.93
N ASP A 362 -13.87 33.75 -11.47
CA ASP A 362 -15.27 33.99 -11.78
C ASP A 362 -16.07 33.90 -10.47
N VAL A 363 -16.40 35.02 -9.84
CA VAL A 363 -16.89 35.04 -8.46
C VAL A 363 -18.27 34.37 -8.35
N ASN A 364 -18.35 33.29 -7.58
CA ASN A 364 -19.59 32.59 -7.28
C ASN A 364 -20.27 33.23 -6.05
N GLU A 365 -21.32 34.02 -6.30
CA GLU A 365 -22.06 34.74 -5.25
C GLU A 365 -22.63 33.82 -4.16
N ASP A 366 -23.22 32.68 -4.55
CA ASP A 366 -23.81 31.72 -3.63
C ASP A 366 -22.75 31.13 -2.70
N LEU A 367 -21.61 30.72 -3.25
CA LEU A 367 -20.48 30.21 -2.48
C LEU A 367 -20.03 31.25 -1.44
N VAL A 368 -19.81 32.50 -1.86
CA VAL A 368 -19.33 33.56 -0.96
C VAL A 368 -20.34 33.84 0.16
N LYS A 369 -21.63 33.89 -0.15
CA LYS A 369 -22.67 34.09 0.85
C LYS A 369 -22.70 32.95 1.86
N TRP A 370 -22.57 31.70 1.42
CA TRP A 370 -22.52 30.55 2.31
C TRP A 370 -21.24 30.48 3.14
N VAL A 371 -20.10 30.82 2.56
CA VAL A 371 -18.84 31.01 3.31
C VAL A 371 -19.04 32.02 4.43
N SER A 372 -19.64 33.19 4.16
CA SER A 372 -19.92 34.19 5.19
C SER A 372 -20.82 33.64 6.30
N ARG A 373 -21.96 33.05 5.91
CA ARG A 373 -22.99 32.57 6.86
C ARG A 373 -22.50 31.42 7.73
N THR A 374 -21.50 30.67 7.28
CA THR A 374 -20.96 29.49 7.97
C THR A 374 -19.55 29.67 8.51
N ALA A 375 -18.88 30.80 8.29
CA ALA A 375 -17.45 31.00 8.56
C ALA A 375 -16.98 30.65 9.99
N LYS A 376 -17.88 30.74 10.98
CA LYS A 376 -17.61 30.40 12.39
C LYS A 376 -17.77 28.91 12.72
N GLY A 377 -18.44 28.15 11.86
CA GLY A 377 -18.67 26.72 12.04
C GLY A 377 -17.43 25.90 11.71
N SER A 378 -17.41 24.66 12.19
CA SER A 378 -16.46 23.65 11.78
C SER A 378 -17.18 22.32 11.73
N LEU A 379 -17.15 21.66 10.57
CA LEU A 379 -17.75 20.34 10.38
C LEU A 379 -16.71 19.28 10.79
N PRO A 380 -16.99 18.40 11.78
CA PRO A 380 -16.05 17.35 12.17
C PRO A 380 -15.63 16.45 11.00
N PRO A 381 -16.53 16.03 10.08
CA PRO A 381 -16.13 15.26 8.90
C PRO A 381 -15.15 16.02 7.99
N LEU A 382 -15.35 17.32 7.80
CA LEU A 382 -14.43 18.14 7.00
C LEU A 382 -13.06 18.30 7.69
N ALA A 383 -13.06 18.51 9.00
CA ALA A 383 -11.82 18.57 9.79
C ALA A 383 -11.06 17.23 9.76
N ALA A 384 -11.76 16.09 9.82
CA ALA A 384 -11.20 14.76 9.65
C ALA A 384 -10.57 14.57 8.26
N ALA A 385 -11.31 14.93 7.20
CA ALA A 385 -10.87 14.80 5.83
C ALA A 385 -9.58 15.60 5.56
N VAL A 386 -9.62 16.89 5.87
CA VAL A 386 -8.53 17.84 5.65
C VAL A 386 -7.37 17.57 6.61
N GLY A 387 -7.66 17.20 7.87
CA GLY A 387 -6.65 16.82 8.85
C GLY A 387 -5.84 15.61 8.41
N GLY A 388 -6.47 14.61 7.78
CA GLY A 388 -5.78 13.48 7.16
C GLY A 388 -4.87 13.89 6.00
N ILE A 389 -5.38 14.71 5.07
CA ILE A 389 -4.65 15.22 3.90
C ILE A 389 -3.45 16.08 4.34
N ALA A 390 -3.67 17.09 5.17
CA ALA A 390 -2.63 18.00 5.64
C ALA A 390 -1.58 17.28 6.49
N SER A 391 -1.97 16.30 7.31
CA SER A 391 -1.01 15.49 8.06
C SER A 391 -0.14 14.64 7.15
N GLN A 392 -0.66 14.14 6.03
CA GLN A 392 0.16 13.44 5.05
C GLN A 392 1.23 14.38 4.48
N GLU A 393 0.89 15.65 4.18
CA GLU A 393 1.87 16.64 3.72
C GLU A 393 2.97 16.90 4.76
N VAL A 394 2.67 16.84 6.06
CA VAL A 394 3.69 16.88 7.12
C VAL A 394 4.67 15.71 6.96
N LEU A 395 4.17 14.49 6.77
CA LEU A 395 5.05 13.33 6.60
C LEU A 395 5.93 13.50 5.36
N LYS A 396 5.37 13.98 4.24
CA LYS A 396 6.15 14.28 3.02
C LYS A 396 7.25 15.30 3.30
N ALA A 397 6.91 16.38 3.98
CA ALA A 397 7.82 17.47 4.33
C ALA A 397 9.04 17.00 5.14
N LEU A 398 8.83 16.02 6.02
CA LEU A 398 9.87 15.46 6.88
C LEU A 398 10.74 14.42 6.17
N THR A 399 10.20 13.69 5.19
CA THR A 399 10.88 12.49 4.66
C THR A 399 11.36 12.60 3.21
N GLY A 400 10.91 13.62 2.46
CA GLY A 400 11.17 13.65 1.01
C GLY A 400 10.64 12.40 0.29
N LYS A 401 9.56 11.80 0.82
CA LYS A 401 8.85 10.68 0.21
C LYS A 401 7.48 11.18 -0.22
N PHE A 402 7.05 10.74 -1.40
CA PHE A 402 5.85 11.16 -2.11
C PHE A 402 5.93 12.58 -2.68
N ALA A 403 5.20 12.82 -3.76
CA ALA A 403 5.10 14.13 -4.37
C ALA A 403 4.28 15.06 -3.47
N PRO A 404 4.82 16.21 -3.04
CA PRO A 404 4.11 17.13 -2.17
C PRO A 404 3.03 17.90 -2.93
N LEU A 405 2.04 18.39 -2.20
CA LEU A 405 1.09 19.38 -2.70
C LEU A 405 1.84 20.66 -3.09
N GLN A 406 1.69 21.10 -4.35
CA GLN A 406 2.25 22.35 -4.86
C GLN A 406 1.13 23.29 -5.33
N GLN A 407 0.57 24.17 -4.51
CA GLN A 407 0.93 24.56 -3.14
C GLN A 407 -0.33 24.78 -2.30
N TRP A 408 -1.46 25.10 -2.95
CA TRP A 408 -2.78 25.21 -2.34
C TRP A 408 -3.69 24.04 -2.71
N PHE A 409 -4.44 23.56 -1.71
CA PHE A 409 -5.61 22.71 -1.86
C PHE A 409 -6.80 23.46 -1.26
N TYR A 410 -7.89 23.53 -2.01
CA TYR A 410 -9.17 24.09 -1.56
C TYR A 410 -10.26 23.05 -1.75
N PHE A 411 -11.16 22.99 -0.79
CA PHE A 411 -12.33 22.11 -0.87
C PHE A 411 -13.50 22.74 -0.14
N ASP A 412 -14.66 22.70 -0.77
CA ASP A 412 -15.94 23.13 -0.21
C ASP A 412 -16.93 21.96 -0.13
N ALA A 413 -17.81 22.03 0.86
CA ALA A 413 -18.94 21.12 1.04
C ALA A 413 -20.25 21.88 0.80
N LEU A 414 -20.34 22.70 -0.26
CA LEU A 414 -21.49 23.57 -0.53
C LEU A 414 -22.79 22.78 -0.71
N GLU A 415 -22.72 21.54 -1.21
CA GLU A 415 -23.87 20.64 -1.33
C GLU A 415 -24.56 20.42 0.02
N VAL A 416 -23.79 20.37 1.13
CA VAL A 416 -24.31 20.13 2.49
C VAL A 416 -25.27 21.25 2.94
N VAL A 417 -25.06 22.48 2.49
CA VAL A 417 -25.86 23.64 2.93
C VAL A 417 -26.93 24.06 1.93
N LYS A 418 -26.74 23.81 0.62
CA LYS A 418 -27.72 24.19 -0.42
C LYS A 418 -29.08 23.50 -0.23
N ALA A 419 -29.11 22.25 0.20
CA ALA A 419 -30.37 21.53 0.42
C ALA A 419 -31.19 22.07 1.61
N LEU A 420 -30.56 22.83 2.53
CA LEU A 420 -31.26 23.47 3.65
C LEU A 420 -32.14 24.66 3.20
N GLU A 421 -31.93 25.18 1.98
CA GLU A 421 -32.75 26.26 1.42
C GLU A 421 -33.99 25.74 0.67
N THR A 422 -34.00 24.48 0.19
CA THR A 422 -34.97 24.03 -0.81
C THR A 422 -36.24 23.34 -0.31
N THR A 423 -36.38 22.87 0.94
CA THR A 423 -37.69 22.31 1.37
C THR A 423 -37.93 22.31 2.88
N ALA A 424 -39.18 22.62 3.26
CA ALA A 424 -39.79 22.15 4.50
C ALA A 424 -39.57 20.64 4.63
N CYS A 425 -39.34 20.18 5.86
CA CYS A 425 -39.12 18.78 6.22
C CYS A 425 -40.26 17.88 5.71
N GLU A 426 -40.16 17.39 4.47
CA GLU A 426 -40.96 16.24 4.03
C GLU A 426 -40.37 15.00 4.68
N GLU A 427 -41.25 14.24 5.33
CA GLU A 427 -40.91 13.08 6.14
C GLU A 427 -40.06 12.07 5.36
N PHE A 428 -38.93 11.71 5.97
CA PHE A 428 -38.03 10.66 5.49
C PHE A 428 -38.77 9.32 5.41
N PHE A 429 -39.09 8.87 4.19
CA PHE A 429 -39.49 7.49 3.92
C PHE A 429 -38.29 6.70 3.38
N PRO A 430 -37.68 5.80 4.16
CA PRO A 430 -36.61 4.94 3.67
C PRO A 430 -37.18 3.91 2.67
N SER A 431 -37.05 4.22 1.37
CA SER A 431 -36.95 3.20 0.33
C SER A 431 -35.47 2.80 0.29
N ARG A 432 -35.10 1.56 0.54
CA ARG A 432 -35.12 0.43 -0.38
C ARG A 432 -33.85 0.16 -1.30
N SER A 433 -32.65 -0.20 -0.74
CA SER A 433 -31.58 -1.06 -1.34
C SER A 433 -31.79 -2.60 -1.24
N VAL A 434 -31.97 -3.19 -2.42
CA VAL A 434 -31.89 -4.58 -2.96
C VAL A 434 -32.35 -5.79 -2.11
N SER A 435 -32.34 -5.75 -0.77
CA SER A 435 -33.15 -6.67 0.08
C SER A 435 -33.61 -6.05 1.41
N ASN A 436 -32.75 -5.32 2.13
CA ASN A 436 -32.98 -4.74 3.47
C ASN A 436 -33.16 -3.23 3.50
N GLN A 437 -32.93 -2.60 2.35
CA GLN A 437 -33.58 -1.38 2.05
C GLN A 437 -32.96 -0.11 2.64
N ARG A 438 -31.62 -0.09 2.79
CA ARG A 438 -30.86 0.93 3.52
C ARG A 438 -29.72 1.55 2.71
N PRO A 439 -29.41 2.85 2.88
CA PRO A 439 -28.18 3.44 2.37
C PRO A 439 -26.94 2.69 2.85
N LEU A 440 -25.95 2.56 1.96
CA LEU A 440 -24.63 2.02 2.25
C LEU A 440 -23.59 3.08 1.86
N LEU A 441 -22.76 3.45 2.83
CA LEU A 441 -21.62 4.32 2.64
C LEU A 441 -20.38 3.43 2.62
N ASP A 442 -19.89 3.11 1.44
CA ASP A 442 -18.73 2.26 1.28
C ASP A 442 -17.44 3.08 1.17
N SER A 443 -16.35 2.49 1.67
CA SER A 443 -15.05 3.12 1.57
C SER A 443 -13.92 2.14 1.79
N GLY A 444 -12.77 2.41 1.18
CA GLY A 444 -11.59 1.56 1.29
C GLY A 444 -10.29 2.36 1.23
N THR A 445 -9.23 1.77 1.79
CA THR A 445 -7.88 2.34 1.74
C THR A 445 -6.84 1.28 1.38
N MET A 446 -5.77 1.72 0.72
CA MET A 446 -4.58 0.90 0.45
C MET A 446 -3.35 1.81 0.48
N GLY A 447 -2.65 1.83 1.60
CA GLY A 447 -1.58 2.78 1.87
C GLY A 447 -2.06 4.21 1.75
N THR A 448 -1.52 4.97 0.80
CA THR A 448 -1.92 6.36 0.53
C THR A 448 -3.18 6.50 -0.33
N LYS A 449 -3.65 5.41 -0.95
CA LYS A 449 -4.84 5.39 -1.80
C LYS A 449 -6.10 5.26 -0.95
N GLY A 450 -7.17 5.92 -1.36
CA GLY A 450 -8.48 5.83 -0.72
C GLY A 450 -9.62 6.08 -1.69
N HIS A 451 -10.79 5.54 -1.39
CA HIS A 451 -12.01 5.83 -2.11
C HIS A 451 -13.23 5.89 -1.19
N THR A 452 -14.27 6.59 -1.64
CA THR A 452 -15.60 6.62 -1.03
C THR A 452 -16.65 6.39 -2.12
N GLU A 453 -17.58 5.48 -1.86
CA GLU A 453 -18.68 5.16 -2.78
C GLU A 453 -20.02 5.19 -2.03
N ILE A 454 -20.96 5.98 -2.55
CA ILE A 454 -22.23 6.24 -1.87
C ILE A 454 -23.36 5.54 -2.60
N ILE A 455 -23.95 4.54 -1.92
CA ILE A 455 -25.02 3.72 -2.46
C ILE A 455 -26.31 4.08 -1.73
N VAL A 456 -27.15 4.87 -2.40
CA VAL A 456 -28.45 5.27 -1.90
C VAL A 456 -29.53 4.50 -2.69
N PRO A 457 -30.32 3.66 -2.01
CA PRO A 457 -31.54 3.06 -2.54
C PRO A 457 -32.34 3.87 -3.56
N ASN A 458 -32.71 3.27 -4.70
CA ASN A 458 -33.55 3.89 -5.74
C ASN A 458 -33.01 5.19 -6.36
N LEU A 459 -31.78 5.59 -6.00
CA LEU A 459 -31.16 6.86 -6.36
C LEU A 459 -29.84 6.62 -7.08
N THR A 460 -28.89 5.94 -6.44
CA THR A 460 -27.56 5.65 -7.02
C THR A 460 -27.39 4.16 -7.33
N GLU A 461 -26.41 3.85 -8.18
CA GLU A 461 -26.09 2.48 -8.57
C GLU A 461 -25.62 1.60 -7.39
N SER A 462 -25.79 0.28 -7.54
CA SER A 462 -25.29 -0.68 -6.56
C SER A 462 -23.79 -0.95 -6.72
N TYR A 463 -23.12 -1.32 -5.62
CA TYR A 463 -21.71 -1.76 -5.61
C TYR A 463 -21.37 -2.78 -6.71
N ASN A 464 -22.25 -3.78 -6.90
CA ASN A 464 -22.02 -4.87 -7.87
C ASN A 464 -22.18 -4.45 -9.34
N SER A 465 -22.56 -3.20 -9.61
CA SER A 465 -22.63 -2.65 -10.97
C SER A 465 -21.23 -2.52 -11.59
N HIS A 466 -20.22 -2.33 -10.74
CA HIS A 466 -18.81 -2.30 -11.12
C HIS A 466 -18.11 -3.59 -10.68
N ARG A 467 -17.20 -4.08 -11.53
CA ARG A 467 -16.36 -5.23 -11.19
C ARG A 467 -14.94 -4.75 -10.99
N ASP A 468 -14.46 -4.88 -9.75
CA ASP A 468 -13.05 -4.73 -9.48
C ASP A 468 -12.22 -5.76 -10.26
N PRO A 469 -10.98 -5.42 -10.64
CA PRO A 469 -10.06 -6.37 -11.25
C PRO A 469 -9.86 -7.57 -10.32
N PRO A 470 -10.01 -8.82 -10.80
CA PRO A 470 -9.74 -10.00 -9.98
C PRO A 470 -8.26 -10.07 -9.59
N GLU A 471 -7.95 -10.67 -8.43
CA GLU A 471 -6.56 -11.00 -8.08
C GLU A 471 -5.96 -11.92 -9.17
N GLU A 472 -4.77 -11.58 -9.67
CA GLU A 472 -4.06 -12.43 -10.62
C GLU A 472 -3.59 -13.73 -9.95
N GLU A 473 -4.18 -14.87 -10.32
CA GLU A 473 -3.72 -16.18 -9.84
C GLU A 473 -2.43 -16.61 -10.55
N ILE A 474 -1.42 -16.98 -9.77
CA ILE A 474 -0.16 -17.49 -10.31
C ILE A 474 -0.40 -18.89 -10.89
N PRO A 475 -0.08 -19.16 -12.17
CA PRO A 475 -0.27 -20.47 -12.77
C PRO A 475 0.44 -21.58 -11.98
N PHE A 476 -0.23 -22.71 -11.77
CA PHE A 476 0.30 -23.84 -11.00
C PHE A 476 1.68 -24.33 -11.50
N CYS A 477 1.89 -24.35 -12.82
CA CYS A 477 3.17 -24.72 -13.43
C CYS A 477 4.32 -23.78 -13.02
N THR A 478 4.04 -22.48 -12.90
CA THR A 478 4.97 -21.45 -12.47
C THR A 478 5.39 -21.69 -11.02
N LEU A 479 4.43 -21.86 -10.10
CA LEU A 479 4.72 -22.17 -8.70
C LEU A 479 5.49 -23.48 -8.53
N LYS A 480 5.10 -24.52 -9.27
CA LYS A 480 5.67 -25.87 -9.13
C LYS A 480 7.07 -25.99 -9.71
N SER A 481 7.34 -25.40 -10.87
CA SER A 481 8.53 -25.72 -11.67
C SER A 481 9.28 -24.52 -12.24
N PHE A 482 8.63 -23.39 -12.49
CA PHE A 482 9.24 -22.28 -13.24
C PHE A 482 8.95 -20.91 -12.60
N PRO A 483 9.40 -20.67 -11.35
CA PRO A 483 9.32 -19.34 -10.76
C PRO A 483 10.20 -18.37 -11.55
N ALA A 484 9.84 -17.09 -11.53
CA ALA A 484 10.51 -16.04 -12.30
C ALA A 484 10.78 -14.81 -11.43
N VAL A 485 9.87 -14.53 -10.49
CA VAL A 485 9.96 -13.44 -9.51
C VAL A 485 9.82 -14.00 -8.08
N ILE A 486 10.16 -13.18 -7.09
CA ILE A 486 10.25 -13.58 -5.68
C ILE A 486 8.88 -14.01 -5.13
N GLU A 487 7.79 -13.37 -5.56
CA GLU A 487 6.39 -13.66 -5.22
C GLU A 487 6.04 -15.13 -5.50
N HIS A 488 6.51 -15.68 -6.63
CA HIS A 488 6.28 -17.08 -6.98
C HIS A 488 6.92 -18.04 -5.98
N THR A 489 8.12 -17.70 -5.48
CA THR A 489 8.83 -18.54 -4.52
C THR A 489 8.27 -18.40 -3.10
N ILE A 490 7.77 -17.21 -2.74
CA ILE A 490 7.09 -16.96 -1.46
C ILE A 490 5.77 -17.72 -1.41
N GLN A 491 4.94 -17.63 -2.46
CA GLN A 491 3.70 -18.41 -2.53
C GLN A 491 3.99 -19.91 -2.50
N TRP A 492 5.01 -20.39 -3.23
CA TRP A 492 5.44 -21.79 -3.15
C TRP A 492 5.85 -22.19 -1.73
N ALA A 493 6.58 -21.33 -1.01
CA ALA A 493 7.03 -21.60 0.35
C ALA A 493 5.86 -21.64 1.34
N ARG A 494 4.87 -20.75 1.16
CA ARG A 494 3.60 -20.77 1.88
C ARG A 494 2.83 -22.08 1.64
N ASP A 495 2.70 -22.53 0.40
CA ASP A 495 2.07 -23.82 0.08
C ASP A 495 2.81 -25.00 0.73
N LYS A 496 4.15 -24.91 0.87
CA LYS A 496 4.97 -25.94 1.54
C LYS A 496 4.78 -25.93 3.04
N PHE A 497 4.59 -24.75 3.63
CA PHE A 497 4.21 -24.59 5.03
C PHE A 497 2.85 -25.26 5.28
N GLU A 498 1.80 -24.82 4.59
CA GLU A 498 0.43 -25.32 4.76
C GLU A 498 0.36 -26.83 4.48
N SER A 499 0.99 -27.31 3.40
CA SER A 499 1.03 -28.73 3.09
C SER A 499 1.73 -29.57 4.16
N SER A 500 2.75 -29.06 4.85
CA SER A 500 3.57 -29.86 5.76
C SER A 500 3.09 -29.80 7.20
N PHE A 501 2.63 -28.62 7.64
CA PHE A 501 2.35 -28.35 9.04
C PHE A 501 0.86 -28.15 9.33
N THR A 502 0.02 -27.96 8.31
CA THR A 502 -1.44 -27.81 8.47
C THR A 502 -2.19 -29.00 7.87
N HIS A 503 -2.13 -29.19 6.55
CA HIS A 503 -2.98 -30.15 5.84
C HIS A 503 -2.64 -31.61 6.18
N LYS A 504 -1.35 -31.96 6.23
CA LYS A 504 -0.94 -33.34 6.57
C LYS A 504 -1.33 -33.72 8.00
N PRO A 505 -1.06 -32.90 9.03
CA PRO A 505 -1.57 -33.14 10.38
C PRO A 505 -3.09 -33.21 10.46
N SER A 506 -3.83 -32.34 9.76
CA SER A 506 -5.30 -32.39 9.74
C SER A 506 -5.83 -33.69 9.14
N ILE A 507 -5.32 -34.10 7.97
CA ILE A 507 -5.68 -35.39 7.34
C ILE A 507 -5.35 -36.57 8.27
N TYR A 508 -4.19 -36.53 8.92
CA TYR A 508 -3.78 -37.55 9.88
C TYR A 508 -4.77 -37.65 11.06
N ASN A 509 -5.13 -36.53 11.67
CA ASN A 509 -6.06 -36.49 12.79
C ASN A 509 -7.47 -36.95 12.38
N THR A 510 -7.97 -36.48 11.24
CA THR A 510 -9.30 -36.89 10.75
C THR A 510 -9.35 -38.39 10.49
N PHE A 511 -8.29 -38.98 9.94
CA PHE A 511 -8.23 -40.44 9.74
C PHE A 511 -8.31 -41.20 11.07
N TRP A 512 -7.50 -40.84 12.07
CA TRP A 512 -7.49 -41.53 13.37
C TRP A 512 -8.69 -41.21 14.27
N GLN A 513 -9.43 -40.13 13.99
CA GLN A 513 -10.74 -39.89 14.58
C GLN A 513 -11.80 -40.86 14.04
N ILE A 514 -11.72 -41.23 12.76
CA ILE A 514 -12.62 -42.20 12.13
C ILE A 514 -12.25 -43.62 12.54
N TYR A 515 -10.95 -43.96 12.50
CA TYR A 515 -10.44 -45.28 12.81
C TYR A 515 -9.60 -45.23 14.09
N SER A 516 -10.22 -45.45 15.24
CA SER A 516 -9.59 -45.20 16.55
C SER A 516 -8.52 -46.22 16.99
N SER A 517 -8.36 -47.34 16.26
CA SER A 517 -7.39 -48.41 16.54
C SER A 517 -6.54 -48.73 15.31
N ALA A 518 -5.22 -48.79 15.48
CA ALA A 518 -4.30 -49.20 14.42
C ALA A 518 -4.45 -50.68 14.05
N GLU A 519 -4.82 -51.52 15.02
CA GLU A 519 -5.12 -52.93 14.81
C GLU A 519 -6.35 -53.12 13.93
N GLU A 520 -7.40 -52.32 14.14
CA GLU A 520 -8.59 -52.30 13.28
C GLU A 520 -8.24 -51.91 11.84
N VAL A 521 -7.44 -50.85 11.67
CA VAL A 521 -6.96 -50.40 10.35
C VAL A 521 -6.16 -51.51 9.68
N LEU A 522 -5.24 -52.17 10.41
CA LEU A 522 -4.43 -53.26 9.88
C LEU A 522 -5.29 -54.43 9.39
N GLN A 523 -6.28 -54.86 10.18
CA GLN A 523 -7.18 -55.96 9.81
C GLN A 523 -7.97 -55.64 8.54
N ARG A 524 -8.52 -54.43 8.43
CA ARG A 524 -9.27 -53.99 7.25
C ARG A 524 -8.38 -53.90 6.01
N MET A 525 -7.14 -53.41 6.15
CA MET A 525 -6.18 -53.39 5.05
C MET A 525 -5.78 -54.81 4.61
N GLN A 526 -5.55 -55.74 5.55
CA GLN A 526 -5.29 -57.16 5.23
C GLN A 526 -6.50 -57.83 4.55
N ALA A 527 -7.72 -57.41 4.87
CA ALA A 527 -8.95 -57.82 4.21
C ALA A 527 -9.16 -57.18 2.82
N ARG A 528 -8.21 -56.36 2.34
CA ARG A 528 -8.25 -55.61 1.07
C ARG A 528 -9.40 -54.59 1.00
N GLU A 529 -9.82 -54.05 2.15
CA GLU A 529 -10.72 -52.91 2.19
C GLU A 529 -9.97 -51.62 1.81
N SER A 530 -10.53 -50.84 0.89
CA SER A 530 -9.96 -49.57 0.48
C SER A 530 -10.26 -48.49 1.52
N LEU A 531 -9.24 -48.13 2.31
CA LEU A 531 -9.31 -47.04 3.29
C LEU A 531 -8.68 -45.78 2.69
N GLU A 532 -9.49 -44.79 2.35
CA GLU A 532 -9.02 -43.53 1.76
C GLU A 532 -7.99 -42.84 2.68
N GLY A 533 -6.81 -42.51 2.11
CA GLY A 533 -5.73 -41.85 2.85
C GLY A 533 -4.87 -42.76 3.75
N SER A 534 -5.21 -44.04 3.91
CA SER A 534 -4.50 -44.99 4.80
C SER A 534 -3.00 -45.08 4.49
N PHE A 535 -2.59 -45.22 3.22
CA PHE A 535 -1.18 -45.30 2.83
C PHE A 535 -0.38 -44.06 3.27
N GLN A 536 -0.97 -42.88 3.15
CA GLN A 536 -0.31 -41.63 3.54
C GLN A 536 -0.17 -41.54 5.06
N VAL A 537 -1.21 -41.93 5.80
CA VAL A 537 -1.25 -41.87 7.27
C VAL A 537 -0.30 -42.88 7.90
N VAL A 538 -0.31 -44.13 7.42
CA VAL A 538 0.60 -45.19 7.89
C VAL A 538 2.06 -44.80 7.64
N LYS A 539 2.36 -44.22 6.47
CA LYS A 539 3.70 -43.72 6.13
C LYS A 539 4.16 -42.54 6.99
N LEU A 540 3.23 -41.74 7.52
CA LEU A 540 3.52 -40.67 8.47
C LEU A 540 3.76 -41.24 9.87
N LEU A 541 2.96 -42.23 10.29
CA LEU A 541 3.12 -42.93 11.56
C LEU A 541 4.46 -43.66 11.64
N SER A 542 4.83 -44.43 10.59
CA SER A 542 6.10 -45.18 10.54
C SER A 542 7.35 -44.30 10.51
N ARG A 543 7.20 -43.02 10.14
CA ARG A 543 8.31 -42.04 10.06
C ARG A 543 8.17 -40.93 11.10
N ARG A 544 7.33 -41.14 12.11
CA ARG A 544 7.10 -40.17 13.18
C ARG A 544 8.40 -39.94 13.95
N PRO A 545 8.83 -38.68 14.12
CA PRO A 545 9.97 -38.39 14.97
C PRO A 545 9.58 -38.57 16.45
N THR A 546 10.52 -39.02 17.29
CA THR A 546 10.33 -39.18 18.74
C THR A 546 11.17 -38.19 19.56
N HIS A 547 12.25 -37.66 18.99
CA HIS A 547 13.16 -36.71 19.64
C HIS A 547 13.58 -35.59 18.68
N TRP A 548 14.07 -34.48 19.24
CA TRP A 548 14.49 -33.28 18.50
C TRP A 548 15.45 -33.56 17.34
N SER A 549 16.45 -34.43 17.53
CA SER A 549 17.43 -34.78 16.49
C SER A 549 16.76 -35.35 15.23
N GLN A 550 15.67 -36.11 15.38
CA GLN A 550 14.92 -36.66 14.25
C GLN A 550 14.11 -35.58 13.53
N CYS A 551 13.61 -34.54 14.23
CA CYS A 551 13.01 -33.37 13.60
C CYS A 551 14.02 -32.62 12.71
N VAL A 552 15.28 -32.51 13.18
CA VAL A 552 16.39 -31.95 12.41
C VAL A 552 16.70 -32.82 11.17
N THR A 553 16.72 -34.15 11.32
CA THR A 553 16.87 -35.07 10.17
C THR A 553 15.74 -34.89 9.16
N LEU A 554 14.49 -34.76 9.61
CA LEU A 554 13.34 -34.50 8.73
C LEU A 554 13.52 -33.19 7.95
N ALA A 555 13.92 -32.11 8.63
CA ALA A 555 14.22 -30.83 7.99
C ALA A 555 15.33 -30.98 6.92
N ARG A 556 16.42 -31.69 7.23
CA ARG A 556 17.52 -31.94 6.30
C ARG A 556 17.08 -32.76 5.06
N LEU A 557 16.21 -33.74 5.26
CA LEU A 557 15.62 -34.51 4.16
C LEU A 557 14.69 -33.65 3.29
N LYS A 558 13.97 -32.69 3.89
CA LYS A 558 13.17 -31.71 3.13
C LYS A 558 14.05 -30.77 2.32
N PHE A 559 15.14 -30.27 2.90
CA PHE A 559 16.13 -29.45 2.18
C PHE A 559 16.62 -30.17 0.93
N GLU A 560 17.11 -31.41 1.09
CA GLU A 560 17.63 -32.22 -0.03
C GLU A 560 16.56 -32.45 -1.11
N LYS A 561 15.33 -32.73 -0.68
CA LYS A 561 14.20 -32.95 -1.58
C LYS A 561 13.88 -31.70 -2.38
N TYR A 562 13.78 -30.54 -1.72
CA TYR A 562 13.27 -29.32 -2.33
C TYR A 562 14.30 -28.60 -3.19
N PHE A 563 15.55 -28.53 -2.74
CA PHE A 563 16.56 -27.66 -3.35
C PHE A 563 17.63 -28.40 -4.15
N LYS A 564 17.70 -29.74 -4.05
CA LYS A 564 18.62 -30.56 -4.85
C LYS A 564 17.92 -31.55 -5.75
N ARG A 565 17.22 -32.54 -5.18
CA ARG A 565 16.61 -33.63 -5.97
C ARG A 565 15.59 -33.11 -6.99
N LYS A 566 14.81 -32.10 -6.62
CA LYS A 566 13.84 -31.48 -7.52
C LYS A 566 14.49 -30.73 -8.67
N ALA A 567 15.59 -30.01 -8.43
CA ALA A 567 16.37 -29.37 -9.49
C ALA A 567 16.97 -30.41 -10.44
N VAL A 568 17.64 -31.44 -9.91
CA VAL A 568 18.23 -32.53 -10.70
C VAL A 568 17.16 -33.25 -11.53
N GLN A 569 16.01 -33.56 -10.93
CA GLN A 569 14.89 -34.18 -11.64
C GLN A 569 14.39 -33.29 -12.79
N LEU A 570 14.30 -31.98 -12.57
CA LEU A 570 13.82 -31.05 -13.59
C LEU A 570 14.82 -30.91 -14.75
N LEU A 571 16.12 -30.82 -14.46
CA LEU A 571 17.18 -30.80 -15.47
C LEU A 571 17.29 -32.11 -16.24
N HIS A 572 16.98 -33.25 -15.61
CA HIS A 572 16.88 -34.53 -16.32
C HIS A 572 15.67 -34.56 -17.26
N SER A 573 14.53 -34.00 -16.85
CA SER A 573 13.34 -33.92 -17.71
C SER A 573 13.49 -32.90 -18.84
N PHE A 574 14.22 -31.82 -18.61
CA PHE A 574 14.50 -30.75 -19.57
C PHE A 574 15.99 -30.39 -19.52
N PRO A 575 16.85 -31.13 -20.25
CA PRO A 575 18.27 -30.79 -20.40
C PRO A 575 18.51 -29.34 -20.84
N LEU A 576 19.68 -28.77 -20.54
CA LEU A 576 19.97 -27.35 -20.81
C LEU A 576 19.92 -26.98 -22.30
N ASP A 577 20.19 -27.96 -23.17
CA ASP A 577 20.16 -27.87 -24.62
C ASP A 577 18.79 -28.18 -25.24
N THR A 578 17.75 -28.39 -24.42
CA THR A 578 16.39 -28.64 -24.90
C THR A 578 15.90 -27.46 -25.75
N ARG A 579 15.42 -27.74 -26.96
CA ARG A 579 14.86 -26.75 -27.88
C ARG A 579 13.36 -26.95 -28.10
N LEU A 580 12.65 -25.86 -28.33
CA LEU A 580 11.24 -25.84 -28.73
C LEU A 580 11.09 -26.10 -30.23
N LYS A 581 9.85 -26.28 -30.69
CA LYS A 581 9.52 -26.57 -32.10
C LYS A 581 9.96 -25.46 -33.07
N ASP A 582 10.07 -24.23 -32.59
CA ASP A 582 10.53 -23.05 -33.33
C ASP A 582 12.06 -22.90 -33.34
N GLY A 583 12.80 -23.83 -32.72
CA GLY A 583 14.26 -23.80 -32.61
C GLY A 583 14.82 -22.99 -31.44
N SER A 584 13.98 -22.24 -30.72
CA SER A 584 14.38 -21.48 -29.52
C SER A 584 14.72 -22.41 -28.34
N LEU A 585 15.50 -21.90 -27.38
CA LEU A 585 15.86 -22.68 -26.19
C LEU A 585 14.67 -22.78 -25.24
N PHE A 586 14.47 -23.96 -24.64
CA PHE A 586 13.46 -24.15 -23.60
C PHE A 586 13.76 -23.28 -22.37
N TRP A 587 15.05 -23.20 -21.99
CA TRP A 587 15.55 -22.39 -20.89
C TRP A 587 15.91 -20.99 -21.38
N GLN A 588 14.90 -20.15 -21.51
CA GLN A 588 15.02 -18.73 -21.79
C GLN A 588 14.02 -17.97 -20.91
N SER A 589 14.28 -16.70 -20.64
CA SER A 589 13.39 -15.86 -19.83
C SER A 589 11.93 -16.03 -20.25
N PRO A 590 10.99 -16.21 -19.31
CA PRO A 590 11.15 -16.06 -17.85
C PRO A 590 11.56 -17.38 -17.16
N LYS A 591 11.78 -18.47 -17.91
CA LYS A 591 12.12 -19.80 -17.40
C LYS A 591 13.62 -19.92 -17.16
N ARG A 592 14.02 -19.91 -15.90
CA ARG A 592 15.43 -20.03 -15.48
C ARG A 592 15.77 -21.50 -15.19
N PRO A 593 16.89 -22.03 -15.69
CA PRO A 593 17.33 -23.38 -15.32
C PRO A 593 17.71 -23.41 -13.84
N PRO A 594 17.23 -24.39 -13.04
CA PRO A 594 17.57 -24.45 -11.62
C PRO A 594 18.98 -25.00 -11.40
N SER A 595 19.67 -24.44 -10.41
CA SER A 595 20.96 -24.93 -9.91
C SER A 595 20.77 -25.73 -8.62
N PRO A 596 21.06 -27.06 -8.60
CA PRO A 596 20.92 -27.86 -7.39
C PRO A 596 21.78 -27.33 -6.23
N ILE A 597 21.16 -27.11 -5.06
CA ILE A 597 21.84 -26.57 -3.89
C ILE A 597 22.40 -27.71 -3.03
N LEU A 598 23.71 -27.66 -2.77
CA LEU A 598 24.36 -28.51 -1.77
C LEU A 598 24.20 -27.88 -0.39
N PHE A 599 23.88 -28.70 0.61
CA PHE A 599 23.75 -28.23 1.98
C PHE A 599 25.13 -27.88 2.55
N ASP A 600 25.16 -26.80 3.33
CA ASP A 600 26.32 -26.29 4.03
C ASP A 600 25.81 -25.68 5.34
N MET A 601 26.34 -26.12 6.48
CA MET A 601 25.90 -25.63 7.81
C MET A 601 26.41 -24.21 8.10
N THR A 602 27.48 -23.77 7.43
CA THR A 602 28.04 -22.42 7.62
C THR A 602 27.23 -21.35 6.91
N ASP A 603 26.41 -21.74 5.92
CA ASP A 603 25.49 -20.83 5.25
C ASP A 603 24.28 -20.53 6.14
N ALA A 604 24.15 -19.26 6.54
CA ALA A 604 23.08 -18.79 7.42
C ALA A 604 21.67 -19.09 6.88
N LEU A 605 21.47 -19.05 5.55
CA LEU A 605 20.18 -19.34 4.93
C LEU A 605 19.83 -20.83 5.04
N HIS A 606 20.82 -21.70 4.83
CA HIS A 606 20.66 -23.15 4.99
C HIS A 606 20.34 -23.49 6.45
N PHE A 607 21.11 -22.92 7.38
CA PHE A 607 20.90 -23.10 8.81
C PHE A 607 19.48 -22.65 9.22
N ASN A 608 19.08 -21.44 8.83
CA ASN A 608 17.76 -20.88 9.17
C ASN A 608 16.61 -21.75 8.66
N PHE A 609 16.71 -22.34 7.45
CA PHE A 609 15.72 -23.28 6.97
C PHE A 609 15.64 -24.53 7.84
N ILE A 610 16.78 -25.11 8.23
CA ILE A 610 16.81 -26.32 9.07
C ILE A 610 16.19 -26.03 10.43
N VAL A 611 16.60 -24.94 11.09
CA VAL A 611 16.10 -24.57 12.42
C VAL A 611 14.59 -24.33 12.39
N SER A 612 14.12 -23.46 11.50
CA SER A 612 12.69 -23.11 11.40
C SER A 612 11.83 -24.32 11.03
N ALA A 613 12.26 -25.15 10.07
CA ALA A 613 11.53 -26.37 9.70
C ALA A 613 11.52 -27.41 10.83
N ALA A 614 12.64 -27.62 11.54
CA ALA A 614 12.73 -28.56 12.64
C ALA A 614 11.84 -28.13 13.82
N ARG A 615 11.81 -26.83 14.16
CA ARG A 615 10.90 -26.26 15.17
C ARG A 615 9.44 -26.54 14.82
N LEU A 616 9.05 -26.29 13.56
CA LEU A 616 7.68 -26.55 13.10
C LEU A 616 7.32 -28.04 13.14
N PHE A 617 8.25 -28.93 12.77
CA PHE A 617 8.02 -30.37 12.94
C PHE A 617 7.87 -30.74 14.42
N ALA A 618 8.73 -30.23 15.30
CA ALA A 618 8.64 -30.48 16.72
C ALA A 618 7.29 -30.04 17.29
N SER A 619 6.77 -28.87 16.89
CA SER A 619 5.43 -28.40 17.25
C SER A 619 4.32 -29.34 16.76
N VAL A 620 4.39 -29.81 15.50
CA VAL A 620 3.39 -30.74 14.94
C VAL A 620 3.33 -32.07 15.68
N TYR A 621 4.49 -32.58 16.10
CA TYR A 621 4.60 -33.89 16.77
C TYR A 621 4.62 -33.79 18.31
N ASN A 622 4.45 -32.59 18.89
CA ASN A 622 4.51 -32.30 20.32
C ASN A 622 5.83 -32.72 20.99
N ILE A 623 6.96 -32.42 20.35
CA ILE A 623 8.31 -32.75 20.83
C ILE A 623 8.96 -31.50 21.43
N SER A 624 9.44 -31.60 22.67
CA SER A 624 10.20 -30.52 23.31
C SER A 624 11.61 -30.39 22.72
N TYR A 625 12.14 -29.17 22.66
CA TYR A 625 13.48 -28.90 22.14
C TYR A 625 14.18 -27.78 22.93
N THR A 626 15.52 -27.79 22.94
CA THR A 626 16.38 -26.80 23.60
C THR A 626 17.21 -26.03 22.58
N GLU A 627 17.41 -24.72 22.78
CA GLU A 627 18.08 -23.83 21.80
C GLU A 627 19.61 -24.03 21.70
N LYS A 628 20.23 -24.76 22.62
CA LYS A 628 21.69 -24.92 22.65
C LYS A 628 22.12 -26.20 21.91
N LYS A 629 22.78 -25.98 20.76
CA LYS A 629 23.37 -26.93 19.80
C LYS A 629 22.39 -27.67 18.87
N ILE A 630 22.46 -27.32 17.59
CA ILE A 630 21.90 -28.09 16.48
C ILE A 630 23.09 -28.74 15.76
N GLU A 631 23.22 -30.06 15.88
CA GLU A 631 24.19 -30.85 15.13
C GLU A 631 23.45 -31.58 14.02
N THR A 632 23.88 -31.40 12.77
CA THR A 632 23.28 -32.01 11.57
C THR A 632 24.24 -33.06 11.00
N ASP A 633 23.71 -34.20 10.55
CA ASP A 633 24.48 -35.15 9.76
C ASP A 633 24.50 -34.71 8.29
N GLU A 634 25.66 -34.28 7.79
CA GLU A 634 25.87 -33.86 6.40
C GLU A 634 25.67 -35.00 5.39
N SER A 635 25.73 -36.26 5.85
CA SER A 635 25.61 -37.46 5.01
C SER A 635 24.17 -37.98 4.86
N ALA A 636 23.19 -37.38 5.57
CA ALA A 636 21.80 -37.83 5.57
C ALA A 636 21.18 -37.81 4.15
N ARG A 637 21.07 -38.99 3.53
CA ARG A 637 20.49 -39.20 2.19
C ARG A 637 19.44 -40.31 2.25
N LYS A 638 18.30 -40.11 1.58
CA LYS A 638 17.41 -41.22 1.21
C LYS A 638 18.02 -42.03 0.04
N PRO A 639 17.99 -43.38 0.04
CA PRO A 639 18.34 -44.19 -1.12
C PRO A 639 17.53 -43.79 -2.37
N ASP A 640 18.13 -43.89 -3.55
CA ASP A 640 17.44 -43.66 -4.83
C ASP A 640 16.47 -44.81 -5.12
N GLN A 641 15.17 -44.51 -5.21
CA GLN A 641 14.15 -45.45 -5.67
C GLN A 641 13.71 -45.05 -7.08
N THR A 642 14.07 -45.89 -8.04
CA THR A 642 13.55 -45.92 -9.42
C THR A 642 12.06 -46.27 -9.39
N LYS A 643 11.24 -45.54 -10.15
CA LYS A 643 9.80 -45.76 -10.25
C LYS A 643 9.49 -47.08 -10.99
N LEU A 644 8.75 -47.98 -10.35
CA LEU A 644 7.97 -49.07 -10.96
C LEU A 644 6.53 -49.03 -10.40
N ALA A 645 5.60 -49.64 -11.14
CA ALA A 645 4.14 -49.48 -11.03
C ALA A 645 3.58 -49.71 -9.61
N VAL A 646 2.68 -48.81 -9.17
CA VAL A 646 2.68 -48.30 -7.78
C VAL A 646 1.53 -48.82 -6.88
N SER A 647 0.45 -49.43 -7.37
CA SER A 647 -0.71 -49.65 -6.46
C SER A 647 -0.63 -50.87 -5.54
N SER A 648 -0.07 -52.01 -5.97
CA SER A 648 -0.06 -53.25 -5.16
C SER A 648 1.15 -53.38 -4.24
N GLU A 649 2.25 -52.71 -4.56
CA GLU A 649 3.49 -52.73 -3.76
C GLU A 649 3.44 -51.70 -2.62
N GLU A 650 2.85 -50.53 -2.84
CA GLU A 650 2.60 -49.54 -1.77
C GLU A 650 1.64 -50.08 -0.70
N GLU A 651 0.68 -50.91 -1.11
CA GLU A 651 -0.28 -51.54 -0.19
C GLU A 651 0.43 -52.54 0.73
N ARG A 652 1.28 -53.41 0.17
CA ARG A 652 2.11 -54.33 0.96
C ARG A 652 3.10 -53.60 1.86
N GLU A 653 3.73 -52.53 1.36
CA GLU A 653 4.68 -51.72 2.14
C GLU A 653 3.98 -51.06 3.34
N ALA A 654 2.78 -50.52 3.14
CA ALA A 654 2.01 -49.90 4.21
C ALA A 654 1.55 -50.90 5.26
N ILE A 655 1.03 -52.08 4.85
CA ILE A 655 0.66 -53.14 5.80
C ILE A 655 1.86 -53.54 6.66
N GLY A 656 3.02 -53.81 6.04
CA GLY A 656 4.23 -54.16 6.78
C GLY A 656 4.72 -53.05 7.73
N GLN A 657 4.64 -51.78 7.31
CA GLN A 657 5.00 -50.63 8.16
C GLN A 657 4.06 -50.48 9.37
N LEU A 658 2.77 -50.78 9.20
CA LEU A 658 1.80 -50.72 10.29
C LEU A 658 1.99 -51.88 11.27
N GLU A 659 2.23 -53.09 10.77
CA GLU A 659 2.58 -54.28 11.57
C GLU A 659 3.82 -54.02 12.45
N GLU A 660 4.88 -53.46 11.85
CA GLU A 660 6.11 -53.13 12.58
C GLU A 660 5.88 -52.05 13.64
N ALA A 661 5.11 -51.00 13.31
CA ALA A 661 4.80 -49.93 14.27
C ALA A 661 3.99 -50.43 15.47
N ILE A 662 3.03 -51.35 15.25
CA ILE A 662 2.25 -51.99 16.32
C ILE A 662 3.17 -52.90 17.15
N ALA A 663 3.99 -53.74 16.51
CA ALA A 663 4.90 -54.65 17.20
C ALA A 663 5.95 -53.92 18.05
N ALA A 664 6.41 -52.75 17.60
CA ALA A 664 7.36 -51.90 18.33
C ALA A 664 6.72 -51.10 19.48
N ALA A 665 5.42 -51.27 19.76
CA ALA A 665 4.64 -50.44 20.70
C ALA A 665 4.75 -48.92 20.42
N ALA A 666 5.01 -48.55 19.17
CA ALA A 666 5.14 -47.16 18.74
C ALA A 666 3.76 -46.50 18.53
N VAL A 667 2.67 -47.25 18.65
CA VAL A 667 1.29 -46.77 18.51
C VAL A 667 0.68 -46.51 19.89
N THR A 668 0.66 -45.25 20.30
CA THR A 668 -0.05 -44.77 21.49
C THR A 668 -1.16 -43.80 21.08
N LYS A 669 -2.15 -43.58 21.94
CA LYS A 669 -3.23 -42.61 21.69
C LYS A 669 -2.69 -41.22 21.34
N ASP A 670 -1.61 -40.79 21.98
CA ASP A 670 -0.95 -39.51 21.72
C ASP A 670 -0.18 -39.52 20.38
N HIS A 671 0.33 -40.66 19.93
CA HIS A 671 0.99 -40.80 18.62
C HIS A 671 0.01 -40.87 17.45
N LEU A 672 -1.25 -41.23 17.70
CA LEU A 672 -2.35 -41.16 16.74
C LEU A 672 -2.90 -39.73 16.58
N GLN A 673 -2.34 -38.76 17.29
CA GLN A 673 -2.65 -37.34 17.14
C GLN A 673 -1.41 -36.52 16.73
N MET A 674 -1.67 -35.45 15.97
CA MET A 674 -0.73 -34.39 15.66
C MET A 674 -1.36 -33.04 16.00
N THR A 675 -0.55 -31.99 16.10
CA THR A 675 -1.00 -30.62 16.31
C THR A 675 -0.86 -29.85 15.00
N PRO A 676 -1.96 -29.61 14.24
CA PRO A 676 -1.90 -28.78 13.04
C PRO A 676 -1.49 -27.36 13.41
N VAL A 677 -0.53 -26.79 12.69
CA VAL A 677 -0.10 -25.40 12.84
C VAL A 677 -0.95 -24.51 11.94
N SER A 678 -1.60 -23.51 12.53
CA SER A 678 -2.27 -22.44 11.76
C SER A 678 -1.26 -21.34 11.43
N PHE A 679 -1.30 -20.82 10.20
CA PHE A 679 -0.41 -19.75 9.80
C PHE A 679 -0.78 -18.43 10.51
N GLU A 680 0.06 -18.04 11.46
CA GLU A 680 0.05 -16.72 12.10
C GLU A 680 1.26 -15.90 11.64
N LYS A 681 1.01 -14.71 11.09
CA LYS A 681 2.02 -13.81 10.51
C LYS A 681 2.51 -12.74 11.48
N ASP A 682 1.69 -12.40 12.48
CA ASP A 682 1.93 -11.27 13.39
C ASP A 682 2.67 -11.69 14.69
N ASP A 683 2.87 -12.99 14.94
CA ASP A 683 3.70 -13.50 16.05
C ASP A 683 5.10 -13.89 15.54
N ASP A 684 6.08 -13.01 15.71
CA ASP A 684 7.45 -13.24 15.23
C ASP A 684 8.18 -14.39 15.95
N ARG A 685 7.65 -14.88 17.08
CA ARG A 685 8.28 -15.94 17.88
C ARG A 685 7.95 -17.36 17.41
N ASN A 686 6.89 -17.52 16.61
CA ASN A 686 6.41 -18.83 16.17
C ASN A 686 7.26 -19.45 15.04
N GLY A 687 8.16 -18.69 14.42
CA GLY A 687 9.04 -19.14 13.35
C GLY A 687 8.36 -19.38 11.99
N HIS A 688 7.10 -18.98 11.81
CA HIS A 688 6.34 -19.20 10.58
C HIS A 688 6.94 -18.41 9.42
N ILE A 689 7.12 -17.09 9.59
CA ILE A 689 7.72 -16.22 8.59
C ILE A 689 9.17 -16.64 8.33
N ASP A 690 9.91 -17.03 9.36
CA ASP A 690 11.31 -17.46 9.22
C ASP A 690 11.45 -18.68 8.30
N PHE A 691 10.54 -19.66 8.44
CA PHE A 691 10.47 -20.80 7.54
C PHE A 691 10.16 -20.36 6.10
N ILE A 692 9.14 -19.51 5.92
CA ILE A 692 8.71 -19.08 4.59
C ILE A 692 9.83 -18.28 3.91
N THR A 693 10.47 -17.34 4.61
CA THR A 693 11.60 -16.54 4.11
C THR A 693 12.76 -17.44 3.73
N ALA A 694 13.18 -18.34 4.61
CA ALA A 694 14.31 -19.22 4.32
C ALA A 694 14.01 -20.16 3.14
N ALA A 695 12.82 -20.77 3.11
CA ALA A 695 12.42 -21.68 2.04
C ALA A 695 12.25 -20.97 0.68
N SER A 696 11.67 -19.77 0.68
CA SER A 696 11.51 -18.92 -0.50
C SER A 696 12.87 -18.49 -1.04
N ASN A 697 13.74 -17.93 -0.20
CA ASN A 697 15.06 -17.46 -0.62
C ASN A 697 15.98 -18.58 -1.10
N LEU A 698 15.88 -19.79 -0.52
CA LEU A 698 16.58 -20.96 -1.05
C LEU A 698 16.10 -21.34 -2.45
N ARG A 699 14.79 -21.29 -2.67
CA ARG A 699 14.22 -21.52 -4.01
C ARG A 699 14.59 -20.38 -4.97
N ALA A 700 14.61 -19.14 -4.51
CA ALA A 700 15.05 -17.99 -5.29
C ALA A 700 16.51 -18.18 -5.74
N ARG A 701 17.42 -18.50 -4.81
CA ARG A 701 18.82 -18.85 -5.12
C ARG A 701 18.94 -20.01 -6.11
N MET A 702 18.11 -21.06 -5.94
CA MET A 702 18.07 -22.20 -6.85
C MET A 702 17.74 -21.79 -8.29
N TYR A 703 16.93 -20.75 -8.50
CA TYR A 703 16.58 -20.23 -9.82
C TYR A 703 17.28 -18.93 -10.19
N ASN A 704 18.29 -18.48 -9.43
CA ASN A 704 18.93 -17.17 -9.62
C ASN A 704 17.93 -15.99 -9.62
N ILE A 705 16.99 -15.99 -8.68
CA ILE A 705 16.03 -14.90 -8.43
C ILE A 705 16.52 -14.09 -7.23
N GLU A 706 16.32 -12.77 -7.26
CA GLU A 706 16.67 -11.87 -6.16
C GLU A 706 15.89 -12.24 -4.88
N ALA A 707 16.61 -12.41 -3.77
CA ALA A 707 16.02 -12.82 -2.50
C ALA A 707 15.21 -11.66 -1.87
N ALA A 708 14.16 -12.00 -1.10
CA ALA A 708 13.43 -11.04 -0.29
C ALA A 708 13.91 -11.07 1.16
N ASP A 709 13.87 -9.91 1.82
CA ASP A 709 14.03 -9.88 3.27
C ASP A 709 12.78 -10.45 3.98
N ARG A 710 12.87 -10.55 5.31
CA ARG A 710 11.79 -11.05 6.17
C ARG A 710 10.53 -10.18 6.06
N LEU A 711 10.70 -8.86 5.95
CA LEU A 711 9.61 -7.88 5.93
C LEU A 711 8.77 -7.99 4.64
N LYS A 712 9.44 -8.01 3.48
CA LYS A 712 8.84 -8.24 2.15
C LYS A 712 8.20 -9.62 2.09
N THR A 713 8.84 -10.65 2.67
CA THR A 713 8.23 -11.97 2.78
C THR A 713 6.94 -11.94 3.61
N LYS A 714 6.96 -11.31 4.79
CA LYS A 714 5.79 -11.16 5.68
C LYS A 714 4.64 -10.44 4.98
N ARG A 715 4.91 -9.40 4.19
CA ARG A 715 3.92 -8.69 3.37
C ARG A 715 3.22 -9.62 2.39
N ILE A 716 4.01 -10.28 1.55
CA ILE A 716 3.51 -11.09 0.43
C ILE A 716 2.86 -12.36 0.96
N ALA A 717 3.54 -13.11 1.82
CA ALA A 717 3.01 -14.34 2.40
C ALA A 717 1.78 -14.06 3.26
N GLY A 718 1.79 -12.97 4.03
CA GLY A 718 0.70 -12.59 4.93
C GLY A 718 -0.48 -11.89 4.25
N LYS A 719 -0.39 -11.59 2.94
CA LYS A 719 -1.33 -10.73 2.21
C LYS A 719 -1.63 -9.43 2.98
N ILE A 720 -0.59 -8.79 3.53
CA ILE A 720 -0.77 -7.59 4.37
C ILE A 720 -1.08 -6.39 3.47
N ILE A 721 -2.24 -5.78 3.71
CA ILE A 721 -2.64 -4.53 3.08
C ILE A 721 -1.93 -3.36 3.79
N PRO A 722 -1.11 -2.56 3.09
CA PRO A 722 -0.50 -1.37 3.67
C PRO A 722 -1.56 -0.39 4.16
N ALA A 723 -1.33 0.27 5.29
CA ALA A 723 -2.29 1.21 5.87
C ALA A 723 -1.57 2.32 6.64
N ILE A 724 -2.18 3.51 6.67
CA ILE A 724 -1.70 4.68 7.41
C ILE A 724 -2.88 5.51 7.92
N ALA A 725 -2.72 6.13 9.09
CA ALA A 725 -3.79 6.87 9.76
C ALA A 725 -4.30 8.07 8.96
N THR A 726 -3.42 8.73 8.20
CA THR A 726 -3.73 9.90 7.36
C THR A 726 -4.79 9.61 6.30
N SER A 727 -4.61 8.57 5.48
CA SER A 727 -5.60 8.16 4.48
C SER A 727 -6.90 7.65 5.11
N THR A 728 -6.81 6.99 6.27
CA THR A 728 -7.99 6.50 6.99
C THR A 728 -8.83 7.67 7.51
N ALA A 729 -8.20 8.70 8.07
CA ALA A 729 -8.86 9.94 8.50
C ALA A 729 -9.48 10.69 7.31
N ALA A 730 -8.74 10.79 6.21
CA ALA A 730 -9.20 11.42 4.97
C ALA A 730 -10.49 10.77 4.46
N VAL A 731 -10.48 9.44 4.26
CA VAL A 731 -11.66 8.66 3.84
C VAL A 731 -12.82 8.81 4.83
N SER A 732 -12.57 8.66 6.13
CA SER A 732 -13.63 8.70 7.15
C SER A 732 -14.33 10.06 7.18
N GLY A 733 -13.57 11.14 7.02
CA GLY A 733 -14.12 12.49 6.93
C GLY A 733 -14.98 12.71 5.69
N LEU A 734 -14.54 12.22 4.53
CA LEU A 734 -15.31 12.31 3.28
C LEU A 734 -16.61 11.51 3.37
N VAL A 735 -16.57 10.28 3.88
CA VAL A 735 -17.78 9.48 4.15
C VAL A 735 -18.72 10.20 5.12
N GLY A 736 -18.18 10.84 6.16
CA GLY A 736 -18.97 11.59 7.12
C GLY A 736 -19.70 12.80 6.51
N LEU A 737 -19.15 13.43 5.46
CA LEU A 737 -19.85 14.48 4.72
C LEU A 737 -21.04 13.92 3.95
N GLU A 738 -20.88 12.77 3.29
CA GLU A 738 -21.96 12.11 2.55
C GLU A 738 -23.03 11.54 3.49
N LEU A 739 -22.65 11.10 4.70
CA LEU A 739 -23.60 10.69 5.74
C LEU A 739 -24.59 11.81 6.10
N ILE A 740 -24.12 13.06 6.19
CA ILE A 740 -25.00 14.21 6.46
C ILE A 740 -26.08 14.32 5.37
N LYS A 741 -25.70 14.14 4.10
CA LYS A 741 -26.61 14.20 2.95
C LYS A 741 -27.62 13.05 2.95
N VAL A 742 -27.16 11.84 3.30
CA VAL A 742 -28.03 10.66 3.45
C VAL A 742 -29.09 10.89 4.54
N VAL A 743 -28.66 11.33 5.73
CA VAL A 743 -29.57 11.59 6.85
C VAL A 743 -30.50 12.76 6.55
N GLY A 744 -30.02 13.76 5.82
CA GLY A 744 -30.80 14.91 5.40
C GLY A 744 -31.76 14.65 4.23
N GLY A 745 -31.74 13.47 3.60
CA GLY A 745 -32.63 13.13 2.48
C GLY A 745 -32.35 13.92 1.19
N PHE A 746 -31.07 14.15 0.87
CA PHE A 746 -30.70 15.01 -0.26
C PHE A 746 -30.96 14.33 -1.62
N SER A 747 -31.03 15.13 -2.69
CA SER A 747 -31.23 14.63 -4.05
C SER A 747 -29.97 13.96 -4.62
N PHE A 748 -30.15 13.18 -5.70
CA PHE A 748 -29.09 12.46 -6.41
C PHE A 748 -27.87 13.34 -6.71
N ASP A 749 -28.08 14.53 -7.29
CA ASP A 749 -27.03 15.45 -7.74
C ASP A 749 -26.12 15.96 -6.60
N SER A 750 -26.55 15.76 -5.35
CA SER A 750 -25.78 16.20 -4.17
C SER A 750 -24.70 15.20 -3.77
N PHE A 751 -24.79 13.93 -4.17
CA PHE A 751 -23.86 12.88 -3.75
C PHE A 751 -22.62 12.86 -4.63
N LYS A 752 -21.46 12.62 -4.00
CA LYS A 752 -20.18 12.54 -4.70
C LYS A 752 -19.41 11.31 -4.24
N ASN A 753 -18.89 10.56 -5.20
CA ASN A 753 -17.84 9.59 -4.95
C ASN A 753 -16.49 10.31 -4.96
N CYS A 754 -15.53 9.79 -4.22
CA CYS A 754 -14.18 10.36 -4.16
C CYS A 754 -13.15 9.27 -4.34
N PHE A 755 -12.11 9.54 -5.13
CA PHE A 755 -10.93 8.69 -5.29
C PHE A 755 -9.69 9.54 -5.09
N PHE A 756 -8.76 9.09 -4.27
CA PHE A 756 -7.53 9.82 -4.04
C PHE A 756 -6.33 8.90 -3.89
N ASN A 757 -5.14 9.48 -4.11
CA ASN A 757 -3.89 8.86 -3.73
C ASN A 757 -2.97 9.92 -3.14
N LEU A 758 -2.86 9.98 -1.82
CA LEU A 758 -2.07 11.03 -1.15
C LEU A 758 -0.55 10.90 -1.39
N ALA A 759 -0.04 9.84 -2.04
CA ALA A 759 1.36 9.79 -2.46
C ALA A 759 1.67 10.73 -3.63
N ILE A 760 0.63 11.16 -4.34
CA ILE A 760 0.67 12.14 -5.41
C ILE A 760 -0.40 13.20 -5.11
N PRO A 761 -0.32 14.42 -5.64
CA PRO A 761 -1.37 15.40 -5.41
C PRO A 761 -2.60 15.08 -6.28
N ILE A 762 -3.27 13.95 -6.05
CA ILE A 762 -4.49 13.54 -6.76
C ILE A 762 -5.59 13.21 -5.75
N ILE A 763 -6.66 13.99 -5.84
CA ILE A 763 -7.96 13.80 -5.20
C ILE A 763 -8.98 14.12 -6.29
N VAL A 764 -9.93 13.22 -6.54
CA VAL A 764 -10.89 13.35 -7.63
C VAL A 764 -12.28 13.05 -7.10
N PHE A 765 -13.16 14.03 -7.16
CA PHE A 765 -14.58 13.84 -6.94
C PHE A 765 -15.28 13.51 -8.27
N THR A 766 -16.19 12.55 -8.23
CA THR A 766 -17.01 12.15 -9.38
C THR A 766 -18.47 12.07 -8.96
N GLU A 767 -19.38 12.37 -9.89
CA GLU A 767 -20.79 12.11 -9.69
C GLU A 767 -21.06 10.60 -9.54
N THR A 768 -22.06 10.26 -8.74
CA THR A 768 -22.58 8.89 -8.67
C THR A 768 -23.31 8.54 -9.97
N ALA A 769 -23.40 7.28 -10.36
CA ALA A 769 -24.27 6.91 -11.48
C ALA A 769 -25.71 6.63 -11.00
N GLU A 770 -26.70 6.92 -11.85
CA GLU A 770 -28.09 6.61 -11.59
C GLU A 770 -28.36 5.11 -11.63
N VAL A 771 -29.33 4.65 -10.83
CA VAL A 771 -29.82 3.27 -10.92
C VAL A 771 -30.42 2.98 -12.30
N LYS A 772 -29.96 1.91 -12.95
CA LYS A 772 -30.51 1.48 -14.25
C LYS A 772 -31.93 0.96 -14.08
N ARG A 773 -32.90 1.64 -14.71
CA ARG A 773 -34.31 1.24 -14.72
C ARG A 773 -34.64 0.52 -16.03
N THR A 774 -35.12 -0.71 -15.94
CA THR A 774 -35.58 -1.48 -17.10
C THR A 774 -37.11 -1.55 -17.07
N GLN A 775 -37.76 -1.04 -18.12
CA GLN A 775 -39.22 -1.06 -18.23
C GLN A 775 -39.68 -2.42 -18.74
N ILE A 776 -40.47 -3.16 -17.95
CA ILE A 776 -40.86 -4.54 -18.28
C ILE A 776 -42.24 -4.59 -19.00
N ARG A 777 -43.20 -3.69 -18.71
CA ARG A 777 -44.48 -3.50 -19.46
C ARG A 777 -45.08 -2.08 -19.27
N CYS A 778 -45.94 -1.65 -20.20
CA CYS A 778 -46.61 -0.33 -20.23
C CYS A 778 -47.62 -0.03 -19.10
N GLU A 779 -47.72 -0.85 -18.05
CA GLU A 779 -48.56 -0.55 -16.89
C GLU A 779 -47.74 -0.60 -15.59
N GLN A 780 -47.39 0.60 -15.12
CA GLN A 780 -47.08 1.04 -13.73
C GLN A 780 -46.60 0.01 -12.67
N LYS A 781 -45.70 -0.93 -12.98
CA LYS A 781 -44.89 -1.61 -11.94
C LYS A 781 -43.45 -1.83 -12.41
N TRP A 782 -42.53 -1.11 -11.79
CA TRP A 782 -41.08 -1.28 -11.92
C TRP A 782 -40.62 -2.42 -10.98
N LEU A 783 -39.86 -3.37 -11.49
CA LEU A 783 -39.12 -4.36 -10.71
C LEU A 783 -37.67 -4.38 -11.22
N GLU A 784 -36.72 -4.27 -10.30
CA GLU A 784 -35.28 -4.21 -10.57
C GLU A 784 -34.74 -5.56 -11.05
N SER A 785 -33.81 -5.53 -12.02
CA SER A 785 -33.05 -6.70 -12.44
C SER A 785 -31.86 -6.89 -11.50
N SER A 786 -31.78 -8.09 -10.90
CA SER A 786 -30.76 -8.58 -9.96
C SER A 786 -29.33 -8.54 -10.46
#